data_AF-A0A9P9IT66-F1
#
_entry.id   AF-A0A9P9IT66-F1
#
_cell.length_a   1.000
_cell.length_b   1.000
_cell.length_c   1.000
_cell.angle_alpha   90.00
_cell.angle_beta   90.00
_cell.angle_gamma   90.00
#
_symmetry.space_group_name_H-M   'P 1'
#
loop_
_entity.id
_entity.type
_entity.pdbx_description
1 polymer ?
#
loop_
_entity_poly.entity_id
_entity_poly.type
_entity_poly.pdbx_seq_one_letter_code
_entity_poly.pdbx_strand_id
1 'polypeptide(L)'
;MRYVAIAFAALGALRLSGASPICDLDDSDDSNTNTNKIRNGDFSNGLEGFNTSGTVKFHATVSGHRAGACDGYRGVVELKATEKIPEGESGDDIQKRATLLTTSGVSGRAKKLEVGTKYAVEFFYNVQYSPKANICRIQVYFDSVNIGNTTYFPATFLGGNTWTEFNTTVKATSTTGTLKLLVACTSLTAQIYIDDVSVKKAVASTSSTIATTSSITSVAYKAEAATTTSTPSPTSTTTSATSSAQGTTSSAAGFISIAASTSTKSQSAITSAAPTSSSSAAATTSSHAGSIQAAGKVASGGSGTSSSSTLSLTSSASLQARKIVSSLAAAAGALTTSPTTVTSASTSSTSTATKSSSSIIGAHGSGATVDATILIIAADADTASQGSLGLLSYGIPYEVYIMSGQGVSALPKLNSSSTQGNYGGIIVMSSVAYESISGWSSALTDDEWNQLFAYQSDFNVRMVRINEYPGTKFGTTTVNGGCCISGQDQTVAFTDTSDFPTANLKKNAEVSTAGIWHVPASITDSSTTKQVAKFGITTGFAAETVAAVINNFNGREQFVWFMGWAPTWSLTSNYLQHAHIHWMTRGVFLGKRKVHLSCQIDDVQLATELYYPTGLDDFKIQIADLEAHVTWQNNLATRLPAGSDFWLEFAHNGNGDFIGGTPLDTNSICDPDSAIYYDSANATTLEFQKVLGTGEDQWPPEYQVYQWSKACAKLDDFASWFLVSDNLNQFAHLSHTFTHLSLNNATYHDVSREIKFNQDWMAQMGIDQATRFSAHGLVPPAITGMHNGDAIQAWMDNGIIYVVGDNTRPVLRNSNNPYWPLISTVANNGYDGLTIIPRFSTAIYFNCNTMDCTTKEWIATSAGKGDYFSLLAASKASTIRNLLALQSDPYMFHQANMHTTTVSSITIGSQSGKMSLVTSWTETMIQEMMRLTNWPIKSLKHDDIAQYFLDRASLDGCKPKLSYSWNSDGTSIKSVTVTANKNTCPVPIPVTIPLGAATASGGSVTADVLGSEPPIQWVTLAGSPVTLSLSSPVPA
;
A
#
# COMPACT_ATOMS: atom_id res chain seq x y z
N MET A 1 -7.80 -27.36 -41.27
CA MET A 1 -8.90 -27.70 -42.23
C MET A 1 -10.22 -27.76 -41.48
N ARG A 2 -11.39 -27.71 -42.15
CA ARG A 2 -12.72 -27.85 -41.53
C ARG A 2 -13.12 -29.32 -41.40
N TYR A 3 -13.90 -29.69 -40.37
CA TYR A 3 -15.08 -30.58 -40.47
C TYR A 3 -15.97 -30.46 -39.21
N VAL A 4 -17.18 -31.04 -39.24
CA VAL A 4 -18.30 -30.69 -38.35
C VAL A 4 -19.09 -31.94 -37.88
N ALA A 5 -19.10 -32.14 -36.55
CA ALA A 5 -20.19 -32.55 -35.62
C ALA A 5 -21.25 -33.66 -35.93
N ILE A 6 -22.05 -33.99 -34.90
CA ILE A 6 -23.36 -34.72 -34.88
C ILE A 6 -23.25 -36.28 -34.94
N ALA A 7 -23.98 -37.13 -34.17
CA ALA A 7 -24.76 -36.99 -32.92
C ALA A 7 -25.28 -38.37 -32.36
N PHE A 8 -25.41 -38.52 -31.02
CA PHE A 8 -26.42 -39.32 -30.24
C PHE A 8 -26.60 -40.86 -30.47
N ALA A 9 -27.18 -41.70 -29.57
CA ALA A 9 -27.36 -41.72 -28.09
C ALA A 9 -28.00 -43.07 -27.59
N ALA A 10 -27.99 -43.31 -26.26
CA ALA A 10 -28.82 -44.27 -25.47
C ALA A 10 -28.55 -45.80 -25.66
N LEU A 11 -28.80 -46.76 -24.73
CA LEU A 11 -29.32 -46.85 -23.33
C LEU A 11 -28.40 -47.80 -22.51
N GLY A 12 -28.51 -48.03 -21.17
CA GLY A 12 -29.31 -47.37 -20.12
C GLY A 12 -29.78 -48.30 -18.96
N ALA A 13 -29.65 -47.82 -17.71
CA ALA A 13 -30.32 -48.23 -16.44
C ALA A 13 -30.01 -49.56 -15.70
N LEU A 14 -29.59 -49.41 -14.42
CA LEU A 14 -30.10 -50.17 -13.26
C LEU A 14 -30.10 -49.25 -12.01
N ARG A 15 -30.98 -49.48 -11.02
CA ARG A 15 -31.13 -48.62 -9.81
C ARG A 15 -31.24 -49.44 -8.51
N LEU A 16 -30.53 -49.00 -7.48
CA LEU A 16 -30.79 -49.16 -6.04
C LEU A 16 -30.08 -47.98 -5.33
N SER A 17 -30.53 -47.29 -4.29
CA SER A 17 -31.82 -47.01 -3.64
C SER A 17 -31.48 -46.36 -2.28
N GLY A 18 -31.76 -45.07 -2.07
CA GLY A 18 -31.39 -44.41 -0.81
C GLY A 18 -31.77 -42.93 -0.75
N ALA A 19 -32.88 -42.63 -0.06
CA ALA A 19 -33.41 -41.32 0.38
C ALA A 19 -32.84 -40.02 -0.26
N SER A 20 -33.63 -39.40 -1.14
CA SER A 20 -33.46 -37.97 -1.49
C SER A 20 -34.17 -37.07 -0.46
N PRO A 21 -33.59 -35.91 -0.07
CA PRO A 21 -34.32 -34.86 0.62
C PRO A 21 -35.47 -34.29 -0.24
N ILE A 22 -36.52 -33.79 0.40
CA ILE A 22 -37.61 -33.08 -0.29
C ILE A 22 -37.13 -31.66 -0.63
N CYS A 23 -37.22 -31.29 -1.91
CA CYS A 23 -36.95 -29.95 -2.41
C CYS A 23 -38.23 -29.39 -3.05
N ASP A 24 -38.87 -28.42 -2.40
CA ASP A 24 -40.06 -27.76 -2.92
C ASP A 24 -39.69 -26.77 -4.03
N LEU A 25 -40.05 -27.13 -5.27
CA LEU A 25 -39.86 -26.33 -6.47
C LEU A 25 -41.13 -25.51 -6.77
N ASP A 26 -41.31 -24.37 -6.11
CA ASP A 26 -42.44 -23.46 -6.38
C ASP A 26 -42.08 -22.38 -7.42
N ASP A 27 -41.88 -22.85 -8.65
CA ASP A 27 -41.94 -22.07 -9.90
C ASP A 27 -43.25 -22.39 -10.64
N SER A 28 -44.36 -22.37 -9.89
CA SER A 28 -45.71 -22.67 -10.37
C SER A 28 -46.62 -21.43 -10.32
N ASP A 29 -47.46 -21.25 -11.35
CA ASP A 29 -48.35 -20.08 -11.49
C ASP A 29 -49.63 -20.26 -10.61
N ASP A 30 -49.47 -20.62 -9.32
CA ASP A 30 -50.62 -20.82 -8.43
C ASP A 30 -51.29 -19.47 -8.11
N SER A 31 -52.44 -19.32 -8.76
CA SER A 31 -53.34 -18.17 -8.76
C SER A 31 -53.66 -17.50 -7.42
N ASN A 32 -53.34 -18.09 -6.25
CA ASN A 32 -54.01 -17.70 -5.01
C ASN A 32 -53.22 -17.58 -3.68
N THR A 33 -52.01 -16.98 -3.67
CA THR A 33 -51.46 -16.28 -2.47
C THR A 33 -50.34 -15.27 -2.80
N ASN A 34 -50.62 -13.96 -2.72
CA ASN A 34 -49.70 -12.82 -2.43
C ASN A 34 -48.24 -12.76 -2.99
N THR A 35 -47.90 -13.53 -4.02
CA THR A 35 -46.57 -13.51 -4.67
C THR A 35 -46.39 -12.23 -5.50
N ASN A 36 -45.72 -11.24 -4.90
CA ASN A 36 -45.31 -10.00 -5.54
C ASN A 36 -43.98 -10.14 -6.33
N LYS A 37 -43.45 -11.36 -6.41
CA LYS A 37 -42.20 -11.74 -7.11
C LYS A 37 -42.19 -11.17 -8.54
N ILE A 38 -41.00 -10.85 -9.04
CA ILE A 38 -40.80 -10.68 -10.49
C ILE A 38 -40.80 -12.09 -11.11
N ARG A 39 -41.50 -12.26 -12.24
CA ARG A 39 -41.56 -13.54 -12.98
C ARG A 39 -40.16 -13.88 -13.49
N ASN A 40 -39.74 -15.15 -13.42
CA ASN A 40 -38.45 -15.61 -13.94
C ASN A 40 -37.25 -14.84 -13.33
N GLY A 41 -37.34 -14.47 -12.05
CA GLY A 41 -36.31 -13.69 -11.34
C GLY A 41 -35.02 -14.44 -11.06
N ASP A 42 -35.11 -15.77 -11.00
CA ASP A 42 -34.03 -16.77 -10.95
C ASP A 42 -33.54 -17.17 -12.36
N PHE A 43 -34.04 -16.51 -13.40
CA PHE A 43 -33.67 -16.68 -14.80
C PHE A 43 -33.77 -18.12 -15.37
N SER A 44 -34.56 -18.99 -14.73
CA SER A 44 -34.82 -20.38 -15.16
C SER A 44 -35.29 -20.51 -16.61
N ASN A 45 -35.99 -19.50 -17.11
CA ASN A 45 -36.50 -19.35 -18.48
C ASN A 45 -35.74 -18.25 -19.25
N GLY A 46 -34.48 -18.02 -18.91
CA GLY A 46 -33.62 -17.02 -19.54
C GLY A 46 -34.03 -15.59 -19.20
N LEU A 47 -34.24 -14.76 -20.22
CA LEU A 47 -34.60 -13.34 -20.06
C LEU A 47 -36.11 -13.06 -20.20
N GLU A 48 -36.98 -14.08 -20.18
CA GLU A 48 -38.43 -13.85 -20.26
C GLU A 48 -38.91 -12.93 -19.10
N GLY A 49 -39.76 -11.95 -19.41
CA GLY A 49 -40.29 -11.00 -18.43
C GLY A 49 -39.39 -9.80 -18.10
N PHE A 50 -38.12 -9.80 -18.56
CA PHE A 50 -37.19 -8.69 -18.38
C PHE A 50 -36.92 -7.93 -19.69
N ASN A 51 -36.89 -6.60 -19.62
CA ASN A 51 -36.38 -5.76 -20.71
C ASN A 51 -34.89 -5.51 -20.48
N THR A 52 -34.05 -5.75 -21.50
CA THR A 52 -32.61 -5.51 -21.45
C THR A 52 -32.24 -4.13 -22.00
N SER A 53 -31.17 -3.56 -21.47
CA SER A 53 -30.49 -2.38 -22.01
C SER A 53 -28.98 -2.62 -22.01
N GLY A 54 -28.27 -2.15 -23.05
CA GLY A 54 -26.83 -2.37 -23.19
C GLY A 54 -26.45 -3.80 -23.58
N THR A 55 -25.25 -4.22 -23.16
CA THR A 55 -24.74 -5.57 -23.35
C THR A 55 -25.20 -6.47 -22.20
N VAL A 56 -26.22 -7.28 -22.48
CA VAL A 56 -26.76 -8.30 -21.56
C VAL A 56 -26.68 -9.67 -22.23
N LYS A 57 -26.32 -10.72 -21.49
CA LYS A 57 -26.37 -12.13 -21.96
C LYS A 57 -26.98 -13.03 -20.90
N PHE A 58 -27.58 -14.14 -21.33
CA PHE A 58 -27.97 -15.24 -20.45
C PHE A 58 -27.00 -16.43 -20.65
N HIS A 59 -26.53 -17.01 -19.54
CA HIS A 59 -25.58 -18.12 -19.52
C HIS A 59 -26.25 -19.36 -18.93
N ALA A 60 -26.94 -20.14 -19.76
CA ALA A 60 -27.74 -21.30 -19.35
C ALA A 60 -26.95 -22.44 -18.66
N THR A 61 -25.62 -22.44 -18.76
CA THR A 61 -24.74 -23.50 -18.21
C THR A 61 -23.88 -23.01 -17.05
N VAL A 62 -24.18 -21.85 -16.47
CA VAL A 62 -23.50 -21.30 -15.30
C VAL A 62 -24.38 -21.47 -14.07
N SER A 63 -23.76 -21.83 -12.95
CA SER A 63 -24.43 -22.01 -11.66
C SER A 63 -24.84 -20.66 -11.05
N GLY A 64 -26.15 -20.49 -10.82
CA GLY A 64 -26.71 -19.39 -10.04
C GLY A 64 -26.38 -19.49 -8.54
N HIS A 65 -26.86 -18.52 -7.77
CA HIS A 65 -26.65 -18.42 -6.32
C HIS A 65 -27.17 -19.67 -5.57
N ARG A 66 -28.32 -20.22 -6.00
CA ARG A 66 -28.97 -21.38 -5.36
C ARG A 66 -28.48 -22.75 -5.85
N ALA A 67 -27.38 -22.83 -6.60
CA ALA A 67 -26.93 -24.08 -7.23
C ALA A 67 -26.43 -25.13 -6.21
N GLY A 68 -27.34 -25.95 -5.68
CA GLY A 68 -27.01 -27.02 -4.74
C GLY A 68 -28.06 -28.14 -4.69
N ALA A 69 -27.58 -29.39 -4.79
CA ALA A 69 -28.25 -30.66 -4.50
C ALA A 69 -29.54 -31.06 -5.28
N CYS A 70 -30.38 -30.12 -5.73
CA CYS A 70 -31.71 -30.44 -6.28
C CYS A 70 -32.00 -29.86 -7.67
N ASP A 71 -31.25 -28.86 -8.13
CA ASP A 71 -31.40 -28.25 -9.45
C ASP A 71 -30.16 -28.45 -10.31
N GLY A 72 -30.36 -28.49 -11.64
CA GLY A 72 -29.29 -28.28 -12.61
C GLY A 72 -28.92 -26.79 -12.74
N TYR A 73 -28.16 -26.44 -13.77
CA TYR A 73 -27.86 -25.05 -14.09
C TYR A 73 -29.16 -24.28 -14.41
N ARG A 74 -29.66 -23.47 -13.46
CA ARG A 74 -30.74 -22.49 -13.70
C ARG A 74 -30.28 -21.35 -14.64
N GLY A 75 -28.96 -21.18 -14.78
CA GLY A 75 -28.35 -20.12 -15.56
C GLY A 75 -28.22 -18.81 -14.78
N VAL A 76 -27.55 -17.83 -15.38
CA VAL A 76 -27.39 -16.48 -14.81
C VAL A 76 -27.45 -15.42 -15.90
N VAL A 77 -27.74 -14.17 -15.53
CA VAL A 77 -27.69 -13.03 -16.46
C VAL A 77 -26.39 -12.24 -16.26
N GLU A 78 -25.58 -12.15 -17.31
CA GLU A 78 -24.42 -11.25 -17.39
C GLU A 78 -24.88 -9.84 -17.77
N LEU A 79 -24.55 -8.86 -16.93
CA LEU A 79 -24.54 -7.45 -17.27
C LEU A 79 -23.09 -7.04 -17.54
N LYS A 80 -22.78 -6.62 -18.77
CA LYS A 80 -21.43 -6.18 -19.15
C LYS A 80 -21.38 -4.69 -19.42
N ALA A 81 -20.71 -3.94 -18.56
CA ALA A 81 -20.32 -2.57 -18.85
C ALA A 81 -19.16 -2.58 -19.86
N THR A 82 -19.27 -1.78 -20.91
CA THR A 82 -18.19 -1.57 -21.90
C THR A 82 -18.00 -0.07 -22.13
N GLU A 83 -16.75 0.36 -22.27
CA GLU A 83 -16.41 1.71 -22.67
C GLU A 83 -16.86 1.97 -24.12
N LYS A 84 -18.02 2.61 -24.27
CA LYS A 84 -18.58 2.94 -25.58
C LYS A 84 -18.36 4.42 -25.89
N ILE A 85 -17.18 4.73 -26.40
CA ILE A 85 -16.89 6.03 -27.01
C ILE A 85 -17.88 6.22 -28.19
N PRO A 86 -18.65 7.32 -28.25
CA PRO A 86 -19.46 7.63 -29.42
C PRO A 86 -18.54 7.98 -30.61
N GLU A 87 -18.71 7.28 -31.73
CA GLU A 87 -18.02 7.65 -32.98
C GLU A 87 -18.55 9.01 -33.47
N GLY A 88 -17.77 10.08 -33.26
CA GLY A 88 -18.06 11.41 -33.80
C GLY A 88 -17.69 12.61 -32.92
N GLU A 89 -17.47 12.43 -31.62
CA GLU A 89 -17.15 13.54 -30.72
C GLU A 89 -15.63 13.69 -30.47
N SER A 90 -15.12 14.91 -30.60
CA SER A 90 -13.71 15.25 -30.36
C SER A 90 -13.38 15.32 -28.86
N GLY A 91 -12.15 14.96 -28.48
CA GLY A 91 -11.76 14.65 -27.10
C GLY A 91 -11.91 15.73 -26.01
N ASP A 92 -12.28 16.97 -26.34
CA ASP A 92 -12.42 18.08 -25.39
C ASP A 92 -13.70 18.03 -24.53
N ASP A 93 -14.76 17.33 -24.95
CA ASP A 93 -16.00 17.23 -24.16
C ASP A 93 -16.09 15.99 -23.27
N ILE A 94 -15.26 14.96 -23.52
CA ILE A 94 -15.13 13.78 -22.63
C ILE A 94 -14.67 14.20 -21.22
N GLN A 95 -13.85 15.25 -21.11
CA GLN A 95 -13.37 15.79 -19.82
C GLN A 95 -14.44 16.55 -19.01
N LYS A 96 -15.60 16.90 -19.57
CA LYS A 96 -16.53 17.88 -18.95
C LYS A 96 -17.72 17.30 -18.20
N ARG A 97 -17.90 15.98 -18.14
CA ARG A 97 -18.96 15.35 -17.32
C ARG A 97 -18.52 14.07 -16.63
N ALA A 98 -18.44 14.10 -15.30
CA ALA A 98 -18.43 12.92 -14.45
C ALA A 98 -19.82 12.23 -14.35
N THR A 99 -20.53 12.12 -15.48
CA THR A 99 -21.72 11.27 -15.59
C THR A 99 -21.31 9.81 -15.49
N LEU A 100 -21.92 9.04 -14.58
CA LEU A 100 -21.74 7.59 -14.60
C LEU A 100 -22.20 7.04 -15.96
N LEU A 101 -21.30 6.36 -16.65
CA LEU A 101 -21.58 5.61 -17.87
C LEU A 101 -22.48 4.43 -17.49
N THR A 102 -23.77 4.69 -17.58
CA THR A 102 -24.86 3.75 -17.34
C THR A 102 -24.99 2.88 -18.58
N THR A 103 -24.34 1.72 -18.56
CA THR A 103 -23.98 0.99 -19.78
C THR A 103 -24.94 -0.17 -20.07
N SER A 104 -25.20 -1.00 -19.07
CA SER A 104 -25.96 -2.25 -19.24
C SER A 104 -26.84 -2.57 -18.04
N GLY A 105 -27.98 -3.24 -18.26
CA GLY A 105 -28.91 -3.56 -17.19
C GLY A 105 -30.21 -4.22 -17.64
N VAL A 106 -30.93 -4.79 -16.68
CA VAL A 106 -32.25 -5.42 -16.86
C VAL A 106 -33.33 -4.66 -16.11
N SER A 107 -34.57 -4.74 -16.59
CA SER A 107 -35.74 -4.27 -15.84
C SER A 107 -36.93 -5.23 -15.91
N GLY A 108 -37.42 -5.62 -14.73
CA GLY A 108 -38.56 -6.52 -14.54
C GLY A 108 -39.74 -5.78 -13.93
N ARG A 109 -40.96 -6.09 -14.37
CA ARG A 109 -42.18 -5.48 -13.81
C ARG A 109 -42.75 -6.34 -12.68
N ALA A 110 -42.60 -5.86 -11.45
CA ALA A 110 -43.41 -6.31 -10.32
C ALA A 110 -44.89 -5.92 -10.53
N LYS A 111 -45.80 -6.83 -10.17
CA LYS A 111 -47.25 -6.69 -10.35
C LYS A 111 -47.96 -7.01 -9.03
N LYS A 112 -49.24 -6.63 -8.93
CA LYS A 112 -50.10 -6.87 -7.75
C LYS A 112 -49.63 -6.15 -6.47
N LEU A 113 -48.86 -5.06 -6.62
CA LEU A 113 -48.38 -4.26 -5.49
C LEU A 113 -49.53 -3.52 -4.79
N GLU A 114 -49.35 -3.31 -3.49
CA GLU A 114 -50.24 -2.49 -2.65
C GLU A 114 -49.67 -1.07 -2.49
N VAL A 115 -50.43 -0.06 -2.91
CA VAL A 115 -50.02 1.34 -2.77
C VAL A 115 -49.89 1.71 -1.28
N GLY A 116 -48.72 2.21 -0.89
CA GLY A 116 -48.39 2.57 0.48
C GLY A 116 -47.69 1.47 1.29
N THR A 117 -47.70 0.22 0.84
CA THR A 117 -47.01 -0.91 1.49
C THR A 117 -45.51 -0.89 1.21
N LYS A 118 -44.70 -1.33 2.18
CA LYS A 118 -43.26 -1.57 1.99
C LYS A 118 -42.99 -2.93 1.34
N TYR A 119 -42.03 -2.96 0.43
CA TYR A 119 -41.55 -4.14 -0.26
C TYR A 119 -40.03 -4.25 -0.07
N ALA A 120 -39.55 -5.43 0.28
CA ALA A 120 -38.14 -5.78 0.16
C ALA A 120 -37.80 -5.96 -1.32
N VAL A 121 -36.61 -5.53 -1.72
CA VAL A 121 -36.07 -5.65 -3.07
C VAL A 121 -34.72 -6.34 -2.94
N GLU A 122 -34.64 -7.54 -3.50
CA GLU A 122 -33.58 -8.52 -3.22
C GLU A 122 -33.04 -9.09 -4.54
N PHE A 123 -31.72 -9.21 -4.65
CA PHE A 123 -31.06 -10.01 -5.70
C PHE A 123 -29.66 -10.40 -5.25
N PHE A 124 -29.09 -11.42 -5.88
CA PHE A 124 -27.69 -11.78 -5.70
C PHE A 124 -26.88 -11.35 -6.92
N TYR A 125 -25.66 -10.87 -6.68
CA TYR A 125 -24.72 -10.49 -7.74
C TYR A 125 -23.33 -11.05 -7.47
N ASN A 126 -22.62 -11.36 -8.55
CA ASN A 126 -21.26 -11.90 -8.51
C ASN A 126 -20.42 -11.17 -9.57
N VAL A 127 -19.38 -10.47 -9.12
CA VAL A 127 -18.47 -9.71 -9.99
C VAL A 127 -17.51 -10.68 -10.66
N GLN A 128 -17.66 -10.86 -11.98
CA GLN A 128 -16.77 -11.72 -12.78
C GLN A 128 -15.51 -10.99 -13.23
N TYR A 129 -15.64 -9.69 -13.53
CA TYR A 129 -14.52 -8.85 -13.95
C TYR A 129 -14.80 -7.39 -13.59
N SER A 130 -13.85 -6.75 -12.91
CA SER A 130 -13.84 -5.30 -12.64
C SER A 130 -12.38 -4.91 -12.40
N PRO A 131 -11.64 -4.39 -13.39
CA PRO A 131 -10.18 -4.28 -13.35
C PRO A 131 -9.67 -3.14 -12.45
N LYS A 132 -10.57 -2.38 -11.83
CA LYS A 132 -10.28 -1.41 -10.77
C LYS A 132 -11.41 -1.45 -9.74
N ALA A 133 -11.05 -1.45 -8.46
CA ALA A 133 -12.01 -1.26 -7.37
C ALA A 133 -12.63 0.14 -7.44
N ASN A 134 -13.81 0.32 -6.84
CA ASN A 134 -14.44 1.63 -6.59
C ASN A 134 -14.83 2.44 -7.85
N ILE A 135 -14.91 1.79 -9.01
CA ILE A 135 -15.27 2.42 -10.31
C ILE A 135 -16.68 2.05 -10.79
N CYS A 136 -17.13 0.82 -10.59
CA CYS A 136 -18.41 0.29 -11.07
C CYS A 136 -19.29 -0.20 -9.93
N ARG A 137 -20.62 -0.08 -10.07
CA ARG A 137 -21.63 -0.64 -9.14
C ARG A 137 -22.95 -0.96 -9.85
N ILE A 138 -23.84 -1.73 -9.22
CA ILE A 138 -25.24 -1.82 -9.65
C ILE A 138 -26.04 -0.72 -8.96
N GLN A 139 -26.67 0.14 -9.75
CA GLN A 139 -27.67 1.10 -9.30
C GLN A 139 -29.06 0.47 -9.41
N VAL A 140 -29.87 0.61 -8.36
CA VAL A 140 -31.14 -0.09 -8.22
C VAL A 140 -32.27 0.94 -8.23
N TYR A 141 -33.10 0.88 -9.27
CA TYR A 141 -34.20 1.82 -9.47
C TYR A 141 -35.56 1.12 -9.38
N PHE A 142 -36.55 1.82 -8.81
CA PHE A 142 -37.94 1.40 -8.80
C PHE A 142 -38.80 2.54 -9.31
N ASP A 143 -39.51 2.33 -10.43
CA ASP A 143 -40.29 3.36 -11.14
C ASP A 143 -39.50 4.67 -11.37
N SER A 144 -38.23 4.51 -11.73
CA SER A 144 -37.23 5.58 -11.99
C SER A 144 -36.67 6.30 -10.76
N VAL A 145 -37.11 5.98 -9.55
CA VAL A 145 -36.48 6.44 -8.29
C VAL A 145 -35.34 5.50 -7.93
N ASN A 146 -34.13 6.01 -7.62
CA ASN A 146 -33.06 5.18 -7.08
C ASN A 146 -33.40 4.80 -5.63
N ILE A 147 -33.46 3.49 -5.34
CA ILE A 147 -33.84 2.92 -4.03
C ILE A 147 -32.66 2.28 -3.30
N GLY A 148 -31.46 2.48 -3.82
CA GLY A 148 -30.22 1.89 -3.34
C GLY A 148 -29.23 1.65 -4.48
N ASN A 149 -28.00 1.37 -4.10
CA ASN A 149 -26.95 0.92 -5.00
C ASN A 149 -26.18 -0.17 -4.25
N THR A 150 -25.57 -1.13 -4.96
CA THR A 150 -24.59 -2.00 -4.33
C THR A 150 -23.42 -1.17 -3.79
N THR A 151 -22.58 -1.78 -2.95
CA THR A 151 -21.20 -1.29 -2.83
C THR A 151 -20.58 -1.20 -4.23
N TYR A 152 -19.55 -0.36 -4.37
CA TYR A 152 -18.73 -0.48 -5.57
C TYR A 152 -18.06 -1.86 -5.60
N PHE A 153 -17.83 -2.35 -6.81
CA PHE A 153 -17.18 -3.64 -7.01
C PHE A 153 -15.71 -3.57 -6.58
N PRO A 154 -15.17 -4.63 -5.97
CA PRO A 154 -13.74 -4.76 -5.73
C PRO A 154 -12.99 -4.94 -7.06
N ALA A 155 -11.66 -4.87 -7.01
CA ALA A 155 -10.84 -5.28 -8.15
C ALA A 155 -10.95 -6.80 -8.33
N THR A 156 -11.32 -7.24 -9.53
CA THR A 156 -11.55 -8.66 -9.85
C THR A 156 -11.13 -8.93 -11.29
N PHE A 157 -10.20 -9.87 -11.48
CA PHE A 157 -9.61 -10.17 -12.80
C PHE A 157 -9.89 -11.60 -13.28
N LEU A 158 -10.13 -12.52 -12.34
CA LEU A 158 -10.55 -13.89 -12.58
C LEU A 158 -11.96 -14.05 -12.00
N GLY A 159 -12.82 -14.84 -12.66
CA GLY A 159 -14.25 -14.93 -12.36
C GLY A 159 -14.55 -15.15 -10.88
N GLY A 160 -15.23 -14.20 -10.25
CA GLY A 160 -15.62 -14.30 -8.84
C GLY A 160 -16.48 -15.54 -8.59
N ASN A 161 -16.28 -16.18 -7.44
CA ASN A 161 -17.12 -17.29 -6.98
C ASN A 161 -18.04 -16.90 -5.81
N THR A 162 -17.95 -15.64 -5.35
CA THR A 162 -18.73 -15.12 -4.22
C THR A 162 -19.98 -14.40 -4.71
N TRP A 163 -21.15 -15.00 -4.47
CA TRP A 163 -22.43 -14.30 -4.59
C TRP A 163 -22.65 -13.37 -3.39
N THR A 164 -22.92 -12.10 -3.67
CA THR A 164 -23.21 -11.05 -2.69
C THR A 164 -24.69 -10.71 -2.74
N GLU A 165 -25.38 -10.64 -1.59
CA GLU A 165 -26.77 -10.16 -1.52
C GLU A 165 -26.80 -8.63 -1.65
N PHE A 166 -27.76 -8.12 -2.44
CA PHE A 166 -28.27 -6.77 -2.29
C PHE A 166 -29.70 -6.83 -1.73
N ASN A 167 -29.96 -6.08 -0.66
CA ASN A 167 -31.28 -5.97 -0.03
C ASN A 167 -31.58 -4.51 0.33
N THR A 168 -32.78 -4.03 0.01
CA THR A 168 -33.29 -2.69 0.39
C THR A 168 -34.82 -2.73 0.52
N THR A 169 -35.45 -1.64 0.98
CA THR A 169 -36.92 -1.53 0.97
C THR A 169 -37.44 -0.32 0.20
N VAL A 170 -38.49 -0.54 -0.61
CA VAL A 170 -39.23 0.49 -1.34
C VAL A 170 -40.68 0.56 -0.85
N LYS A 171 -41.27 1.75 -0.79
CA LYS A 171 -42.71 1.94 -0.55
C LYS A 171 -43.41 2.06 -1.91
N ALA A 172 -44.28 1.11 -2.25
CA ALA A 172 -44.91 1.10 -3.56
C ALA A 172 -45.88 2.29 -3.72
N THR A 173 -45.80 2.98 -4.86
CA THR A 173 -46.63 4.16 -5.20
C THR A 173 -47.76 3.84 -6.18
N SER A 174 -47.70 2.67 -6.82
CA SER A 174 -48.64 2.17 -7.84
C SER A 174 -48.83 0.65 -7.68
N THR A 175 -49.88 0.07 -8.27
CA THR A 175 -50.18 -1.37 -8.21
C THR A 175 -49.28 -2.24 -9.11
N THR A 176 -48.42 -1.61 -9.90
CA THR A 176 -47.28 -2.23 -10.59
C THR A 176 -46.04 -1.37 -10.39
N GLY A 177 -44.87 -1.99 -10.40
CA GLY A 177 -43.60 -1.25 -10.29
C GLY A 177 -42.53 -1.86 -11.17
N THR A 178 -41.67 -1.01 -11.72
CA THR A 178 -40.57 -1.41 -12.60
C THR A 178 -39.28 -1.38 -11.82
N LEU A 179 -38.81 -2.55 -11.37
CA LEU A 179 -37.46 -2.71 -10.85
C LEU A 179 -36.49 -2.65 -12.04
N LYS A 180 -35.41 -1.88 -11.92
CA LYS A 180 -34.36 -1.77 -12.93
C LYS A 180 -33.00 -1.83 -12.26
N LEU A 181 -32.21 -2.83 -12.64
CA LEU A 181 -30.83 -3.04 -12.19
C LEU A 181 -29.89 -2.53 -13.30
N LEU A 182 -29.02 -1.57 -12.98
CA LEU A 182 -28.13 -0.92 -13.93
C LEU A 182 -26.68 -0.97 -13.48
N VAL A 183 -25.80 -1.57 -14.27
CA VAL A 183 -24.36 -1.40 -14.10
C VAL A 183 -23.98 0.00 -14.56
N ALA A 184 -23.41 0.77 -13.63
CA ALA A 184 -22.96 2.13 -13.85
C ALA A 184 -21.50 2.24 -13.42
N CYS A 185 -20.65 2.74 -14.33
CA CYS A 185 -19.21 2.86 -14.14
C CYS A 185 -18.76 4.31 -14.35
N THR A 186 -17.71 4.75 -13.66
CA THR A 186 -17.08 6.06 -13.92
C THR A 186 -16.01 6.00 -15.02
N SER A 187 -15.47 4.82 -15.32
CA SER A 187 -14.63 4.50 -16.48
C SER A 187 -14.53 2.97 -16.66
N LEU A 188 -13.87 2.49 -17.72
CA LEU A 188 -13.54 1.07 -17.95
C LEU A 188 -14.72 0.09 -18.13
N THR A 189 -14.38 -1.19 -18.26
CA THR A 189 -15.26 -2.34 -18.54
C THR A 189 -15.44 -3.20 -17.30
N ALA A 190 -16.64 -3.72 -17.06
CA ALA A 190 -16.93 -4.67 -15.97
C ALA A 190 -17.94 -5.74 -16.42
N GLN A 191 -17.89 -6.94 -15.83
CA GLN A 191 -18.77 -8.07 -16.11
C GLN A 191 -19.30 -8.61 -14.78
N ILE A 192 -20.62 -8.70 -14.64
CA ILE A 192 -21.29 -9.08 -13.39
C ILE A 192 -22.41 -10.05 -13.72
N TYR A 193 -22.45 -11.19 -13.04
CA TYR A 193 -23.59 -12.09 -13.07
C TYR A 193 -24.60 -11.67 -12.00
N ILE A 194 -25.89 -11.72 -12.33
CA ILE A 194 -27.00 -11.50 -11.41
C ILE A 194 -27.97 -12.70 -11.42
N ASP A 195 -28.63 -12.93 -10.28
CA ASP A 195 -29.55 -14.02 -10.03
C ASP A 195 -30.58 -13.65 -8.93
N ASP A 196 -31.63 -14.45 -8.77
CA ASP A 196 -32.60 -14.43 -7.65
C ASP A 196 -33.39 -13.11 -7.50
N VAL A 197 -33.54 -12.36 -8.60
CA VAL A 197 -34.07 -10.99 -8.63
C VAL A 197 -35.55 -10.95 -8.24
N SER A 198 -35.86 -10.31 -7.12
CA SER A 198 -37.19 -10.37 -6.53
C SER A 198 -37.63 -9.08 -5.82
N VAL A 199 -38.95 -8.94 -5.74
CA VAL A 199 -39.66 -7.90 -4.97
C VAL A 199 -40.67 -8.63 -4.11
N LYS A 200 -40.60 -8.48 -2.79
CA LYS A 200 -41.37 -9.26 -1.82
C LYS A 200 -42.04 -8.31 -0.82
N LYS A 201 -43.27 -8.58 -0.38
CA LYS A 201 -43.94 -7.73 0.61
C LYS A 201 -43.15 -7.77 1.92
N ALA A 202 -42.70 -6.62 2.41
CA ALA A 202 -41.84 -6.57 3.59
C ALA A 202 -42.66 -6.96 4.84
N VAL A 203 -42.21 -7.99 5.55
CA VAL A 203 -42.83 -8.41 6.82
C VAL A 203 -42.42 -7.43 7.92
N ALA A 204 -43.34 -7.07 8.82
CA ALA A 204 -43.02 -6.26 9.99
C ALA A 204 -42.14 -7.08 10.95
N SER A 205 -40.96 -6.57 11.26
CA SER A 205 -39.96 -7.22 12.11
C SER A 205 -40.38 -7.26 13.58
N THR A 206 -41.19 -8.25 13.94
CA THR A 206 -41.40 -8.64 15.34
C THR A 206 -40.11 -9.28 15.86
N SER A 207 -39.42 -8.58 16.76
CA SER A 207 -38.21 -9.11 17.40
C SER A 207 -38.54 -10.38 18.17
N SER A 208 -37.96 -11.49 17.74
CA SER A 208 -38.13 -12.80 18.35
C SER A 208 -36.76 -13.47 18.45
N THR A 209 -36.31 -13.68 19.69
CA THR A 209 -35.09 -14.41 20.01
C THR A 209 -35.40 -15.90 20.08
N ILE A 210 -34.68 -16.76 19.35
CA ILE A 210 -34.38 -18.15 19.74
C ILE A 210 -33.33 -18.76 18.79
N ALA A 211 -32.66 -19.81 19.27
CA ALA A 211 -31.42 -20.37 18.74
C ALA A 211 -31.49 -20.98 17.33
N THR A 212 -30.35 -20.94 16.64
CA THR A 212 -30.05 -21.74 15.45
C THR A 212 -29.96 -23.23 15.79
N THR A 213 -30.90 -24.03 15.28
CA THR A 213 -30.80 -25.49 15.18
C THR A 213 -31.41 -25.95 13.85
N SER A 214 -30.93 -27.05 13.29
CA SER A 214 -31.00 -27.29 11.84
C SER A 214 -32.28 -27.98 11.31
N SER A 215 -32.83 -27.39 10.23
CA SER A 215 -33.42 -28.04 9.04
C SER A 215 -34.73 -28.85 9.08
N ILE A 216 -35.35 -28.94 7.88
CA ILE A 216 -36.43 -29.84 7.39
C ILE A 216 -37.87 -29.27 7.47
N THR A 217 -38.73 -29.72 6.55
CA THR A 217 -39.88 -29.04 5.92
C THR A 217 -41.27 -29.55 6.31
N SER A 218 -42.32 -28.74 6.06
CA SER A 218 -43.65 -29.16 5.53
C SER A 218 -44.56 -27.94 5.23
N VAL A 219 -45.71 -28.13 4.56
CA VAL A 219 -46.40 -27.14 3.69
C VAL A 219 -47.92 -26.99 4.02
N ALA A 220 -48.59 -25.96 3.44
CA ALA A 220 -50.05 -25.73 3.25
C ALA A 220 -50.77 -24.76 4.24
N TYR A 221 -51.78 -23.95 3.88
CA TYR A 221 -52.32 -23.47 2.57
C TYR A 221 -53.27 -22.24 2.75
N LYS A 222 -53.28 -21.26 1.80
CA LYS A 222 -54.41 -20.40 1.27
C LYS A 222 -55.39 -19.65 2.23
N ALA A 223 -56.07 -18.51 1.89
CA ALA A 223 -56.17 -17.62 0.70
C ALA A 223 -56.71 -16.19 1.09
N GLU A 224 -56.77 -15.25 0.11
CA GLU A 224 -57.68 -14.06 -0.15
C GLU A 224 -58.37 -13.22 0.97
N ALA A 225 -58.84 -11.95 0.81
CA ALA A 225 -58.59 -10.74 -0.03
C ALA A 225 -59.58 -9.61 0.48
N ALA A 226 -59.90 -8.41 -0.07
CA ALA A 226 -59.51 -7.55 -1.21
C ALA A 226 -60.01 -6.07 -1.00
N THR A 227 -59.41 -5.06 -1.69
CA THR A 227 -60.00 -3.71 -2.03
C THR A 227 -60.40 -2.73 -0.88
N THR A 228 -60.66 -1.39 -1.02
CA THR A 228 -60.88 -0.48 -2.18
C THR A 228 -60.46 1.00 -1.93
N THR A 229 -60.33 1.77 -3.02
CA THR A 229 -60.09 3.22 -3.30
C THR A 229 -60.74 4.37 -2.47
N SER A 230 -60.10 5.56 -2.46
CA SER A 230 -60.71 6.88 -2.86
C SER A 230 -59.73 8.09 -2.95
N THR A 231 -60.07 9.12 -3.75
CA THR A 231 -59.35 10.38 -4.10
C THR A 231 -60.20 11.65 -3.70
N PRO A 232 -59.97 12.95 -4.11
CA PRO A 232 -58.79 13.75 -4.57
C PRO A 232 -58.68 15.25 -4.05
N SER A 233 -57.61 15.97 -4.44
CA SER A 233 -57.58 17.42 -4.89
C SER A 233 -57.85 18.62 -3.92
N PRO A 234 -57.61 19.93 -4.29
CA PRO A 234 -56.67 20.55 -5.29
C PRO A 234 -56.00 21.92 -4.86
N THR A 235 -55.44 22.67 -5.85
CA THR A 235 -55.21 24.16 -5.94
C THR A 235 -54.04 24.85 -5.19
N SER A 236 -53.36 25.92 -5.68
CA SER A 236 -53.41 26.68 -6.98
C SER A 236 -52.23 27.68 -7.24
N THR A 237 -51.71 27.74 -8.49
CA THR A 237 -51.13 28.91 -9.27
C THR A 237 -49.99 29.79 -8.69
N THR A 238 -49.23 30.66 -9.39
CA THR A 238 -49.32 31.39 -10.71
C THR A 238 -47.88 31.73 -11.25
N THR A 239 -47.49 31.46 -12.52
CA THR A 239 -47.27 32.38 -13.69
C THR A 239 -46.33 33.61 -13.50
N SER A 240 -45.50 34.13 -14.44
CA SER A 240 -45.12 33.87 -15.87
C SER A 240 -44.04 34.92 -16.31
N ALA A 241 -43.44 35.01 -17.53
CA ALA A 241 -42.97 34.06 -18.58
C ALA A 241 -42.35 34.84 -19.81
N THR A 242 -41.48 34.19 -20.63
CA THR A 242 -41.14 34.50 -22.07
C THR A 242 -40.44 35.85 -22.45
N SER A 243 -39.70 36.04 -23.58
CA SER A 243 -39.16 35.18 -24.68
C SER A 243 -38.16 35.91 -25.63
N SER A 244 -37.40 35.16 -26.46
CA SER A 244 -36.94 35.44 -27.87
C SER A 244 -36.02 36.64 -28.22
N ALA A 245 -35.25 36.70 -29.35
CA ALA A 245 -34.61 35.69 -30.23
C ALA A 245 -33.72 36.34 -31.35
N GLN A 246 -32.78 35.57 -31.94
CA GLN A 246 -32.19 35.63 -33.31
C GLN A 246 -31.22 36.76 -33.81
N GLY A 247 -30.16 36.31 -34.52
CA GLY A 247 -29.51 36.96 -35.69
C GLY A 247 -28.19 37.75 -35.47
N THR A 248 -27.22 37.88 -36.40
CA THR A 248 -26.67 37.03 -37.51
C THR A 248 -25.47 37.76 -38.16
N THR A 249 -24.47 37.05 -38.75
CA THR A 249 -23.43 37.55 -39.73
C THR A 249 -22.43 38.65 -39.26
N SER A 250 -21.22 38.87 -39.83
CA SER A 250 -20.25 38.07 -40.61
C SER A 250 -18.94 38.88 -40.87
N SER A 251 -17.82 38.23 -41.27
CA SER A 251 -16.60 38.82 -41.92
C SER A 251 -15.69 39.74 -41.07
N ALA A 252 -14.39 39.99 -41.35
CA ALA A 252 -13.35 39.23 -42.10
C ALA A 252 -11.91 39.75 -41.78
N ALA A 253 -10.90 39.01 -42.27
CA ALA A 253 -9.44 39.16 -42.24
C ALA A 253 -8.75 40.54 -42.00
N GLY A 254 -7.56 40.49 -41.37
CA GLY A 254 -6.56 41.57 -41.37
C GLY A 254 -5.18 41.13 -40.86
N PHE A 255 -4.16 41.11 -41.72
CA PHE A 255 -2.74 40.97 -41.35
C PHE A 255 -2.13 42.36 -41.06
N ILE A 256 -1.13 42.42 -40.17
CA ILE A 256 0.18 43.11 -40.38
C ILE A 256 1.11 42.83 -39.19
N SER A 257 2.43 42.83 -39.43
CA SER A 257 3.48 42.70 -38.40
C SER A 257 4.49 43.82 -38.55
N ILE A 258 4.92 44.43 -37.43
CA ILE A 258 6.04 45.36 -37.22
C ILE A 258 6.05 45.73 -35.72
N ALA A 259 7.15 46.09 -35.04
CA ALA A 259 8.56 45.65 -35.04
C ALA A 259 9.25 46.35 -33.84
N ALA A 260 10.36 45.82 -33.34
CA ALA A 260 11.04 46.31 -32.13
C ALA A 260 11.86 47.62 -32.30
N SER A 261 12.11 48.33 -31.19
CA SER A 261 13.34 49.10 -30.84
C SER A 261 13.14 49.81 -29.47
N THR A 262 14.11 50.23 -28.65
CA THR A 262 15.60 50.30 -28.61
C THR A 262 16.08 49.79 -27.21
N SER A 263 17.21 49.10 -26.97
CA SER A 263 18.64 49.50 -27.02
C SER A 263 19.01 50.81 -26.29
N THR A 264 20.20 51.04 -25.70
CA THR A 264 21.55 50.40 -25.77
C THR A 264 22.16 50.15 -24.35
N LYS A 265 23.19 49.33 -24.04
CA LYS A 265 24.18 48.46 -24.76
C LYS A 265 25.65 48.99 -24.86
N SER A 266 26.50 48.75 -23.82
CA SER A 266 27.99 48.63 -23.92
C SER A 266 28.53 47.71 -22.80
N GLN A 267 29.31 46.64 -22.97
CA GLN A 267 30.43 46.23 -23.87
C GLN A 267 31.85 46.46 -23.33
N SER A 268 32.57 45.35 -23.11
CA SER A 268 33.92 45.07 -23.60
C SER A 268 34.14 43.54 -23.60
N ALA A 269 35.11 43.04 -24.37
CA ALA A 269 35.40 41.61 -24.58
C ALA A 269 36.92 41.42 -24.79
N ILE A 270 37.42 40.17 -24.88
CA ILE A 270 38.46 39.71 -25.85
C ILE A 270 38.83 38.21 -25.71
N THR A 271 38.79 37.52 -26.86
CA THR A 271 39.37 36.24 -27.34
C THR A 271 40.04 35.18 -26.44
N SER A 272 39.49 33.95 -26.53
CA SER A 272 40.12 32.64 -26.82
C SER A 272 41.65 32.44 -26.94
N ALA A 273 42.16 31.34 -26.35
CA ALA A 273 43.23 30.47 -26.90
C ALA A 273 43.29 29.09 -26.19
N ALA A 274 43.88 28.08 -26.84
CA ALA A 274 44.34 26.77 -26.29
C ALA A 274 45.91 26.78 -26.28
N PRO A 275 46.73 25.69 -26.13
CA PRO A 275 46.45 24.23 -26.16
C PRO A 275 47.36 23.29 -25.28
N THR A 276 47.24 21.97 -25.50
CA THR A 276 48.29 20.88 -25.43
C THR A 276 49.18 20.61 -24.19
N SER A 277 48.96 19.41 -23.62
CA SER A 277 49.94 18.32 -23.31
C SER A 277 51.43 18.59 -22.95
N SER A 278 51.93 17.94 -21.89
CA SER A 278 52.99 16.90 -21.98
C SER A 278 53.35 16.29 -20.61
N SER A 279 54.14 15.21 -20.61
CA SER A 279 54.50 14.36 -19.47
C SER A 279 55.94 14.56 -18.96
N SER A 280 56.21 14.31 -17.67
CA SER A 280 57.41 13.58 -17.15
C SER A 280 57.35 13.43 -15.63
N ALA A 281 58.34 12.75 -15.00
CA ALA A 281 58.20 12.14 -13.68
C ALA A 281 59.39 12.38 -12.71
N ALA A 282 59.14 12.08 -11.42
CA ALA A 282 60.10 11.98 -10.31
C ALA A 282 60.75 13.31 -9.82
N ALA A 283 61.28 13.45 -8.59
CA ALA A 283 61.64 12.46 -7.57
C ALA A 283 61.73 13.02 -6.11
N THR A 284 61.83 12.10 -5.14
CA THR A 284 62.62 12.16 -3.88
C THR A 284 62.29 13.12 -2.69
N THR A 285 62.02 12.45 -1.54
CA THR A 285 62.67 12.57 -0.20
C THR A 285 62.12 13.43 0.95
N SER A 286 62.15 12.78 2.13
CA SER A 286 62.25 13.29 3.52
C SER A 286 61.01 13.94 4.18
N SER A 287 60.70 13.71 5.47
CA SER A 287 61.17 12.66 6.42
C SER A 287 60.39 12.67 7.74
N HIS A 288 60.14 11.49 8.34
CA HIS A 288 60.13 11.17 9.80
C HIS A 288 59.22 12.00 10.75
N ALA A 289 58.65 11.48 11.84
CA ALA A 289 58.49 10.14 12.43
C ALA A 289 57.21 10.19 13.32
N GLY A 290 56.65 9.13 13.90
CA GLY A 290 56.90 7.69 13.91
C GLY A 290 55.79 7.03 14.77
N SER A 291 55.66 5.73 14.99
CA SER A 291 56.29 4.49 14.50
C SER A 291 56.11 3.44 15.62
N ILE A 292 55.89 2.16 15.26
CA ILE A 292 56.19 0.95 16.10
C ILE A 292 55.25 0.67 17.32
N GLN A 293 54.85 -0.56 17.69
CA GLN A 293 54.65 -1.92 17.12
C GLN A 293 53.69 -2.65 18.11
N ALA A 294 52.81 -3.62 17.82
CA ALA A 294 52.77 -4.77 16.91
C ALA A 294 53.58 -6.01 17.35
N ALA A 295 52.88 -7.10 17.73
CA ALA A 295 53.32 -8.50 17.68
C ALA A 295 52.12 -9.45 17.90
N GLY A 296 51.89 -10.55 17.17
CA GLY A 296 52.44 -10.93 15.87
C GLY A 296 52.56 -12.45 15.64
N LYS A 297 52.19 -12.91 14.42
CA LYS A 297 52.57 -14.21 13.77
C LYS A 297 52.13 -15.54 14.43
N VAL A 298 52.09 -16.70 13.74
CA VAL A 298 51.70 -17.11 12.36
C VAL A 298 51.81 -18.66 12.29
N ALA A 299 51.03 -19.32 11.41
CA ALA A 299 51.18 -20.74 11.00
C ALA A 299 50.92 -21.83 12.08
N SER A 300 50.59 -23.10 11.75
CA SER A 300 49.97 -23.67 10.53
C SER A 300 49.51 -25.13 10.74
N GLY A 301 48.44 -25.54 10.03
CA GLY A 301 48.28 -26.91 9.51
C GLY A 301 47.38 -27.90 10.28
N GLY A 302 46.63 -28.72 9.51
CA GLY A 302 46.58 -30.16 9.77
C GLY A 302 45.28 -30.85 10.18
N SER A 303 44.41 -31.16 9.21
CA SER A 303 43.53 -32.37 9.17
C SER A 303 42.36 -32.53 10.16
N GLY A 304 41.38 -33.39 9.82
CA GLY A 304 40.71 -34.22 10.84
C GLY A 304 39.18 -34.20 10.98
N THR A 305 38.43 -34.60 9.94
CA THR A 305 37.22 -35.46 10.04
C THR A 305 36.20 -35.30 11.19
N SER A 306 35.01 -34.80 10.82
CA SER A 306 33.69 -35.46 10.98
C SER A 306 32.91 -35.52 12.32
N SER A 307 31.58 -35.57 12.14
CA SER A 307 30.56 -36.28 12.95
C SER A 307 29.86 -35.59 14.15
N SER A 308 28.65 -35.09 13.85
CA SER A 308 27.36 -35.43 14.49
C SER A 308 27.07 -35.19 15.99
N SER A 309 26.02 -34.38 16.19
CA SER A 309 24.77 -34.70 16.91
C SER A 309 24.61 -34.54 18.44
N THR A 310 23.43 -34.00 18.78
CA THR A 310 22.56 -34.26 19.95
C THR A 310 22.92 -33.78 21.37
N LEU A 311 22.12 -32.78 21.80
CA LEU A 311 21.27 -32.77 23.00
C LEU A 311 21.85 -32.79 24.43
N SER A 312 21.43 -31.76 25.17
CA SER A 312 20.81 -31.82 26.51
C SER A 312 21.64 -31.79 27.81
N LEU A 313 21.45 -30.65 28.48
CA LEU A 313 20.99 -30.51 29.87
C LEU A 313 21.96 -30.54 31.08
N THR A 314 21.51 -29.77 32.08
CA THR A 314 21.75 -29.87 33.54
C THR A 314 23.12 -29.49 34.12
N SER A 315 23.14 -28.24 34.62
CA SER A 315 23.53 -27.86 36.00
C SER A 315 24.96 -28.07 36.52
N SER A 316 25.52 -26.99 37.05
CA SER A 316 26.20 -27.01 38.37
C SER A 316 26.18 -25.60 38.99
N ALA A 317 25.57 -25.47 40.16
CA ALA A 317 25.69 -24.26 40.98
C ALA A 317 26.85 -24.41 41.97
N SER A 318 27.52 -23.31 42.33
CA SER A 318 28.47 -23.29 43.44
C SER A 318 28.07 -22.22 44.46
N LEU A 319 28.04 -22.62 45.73
CA LEU A 319 27.80 -21.76 46.88
C LEU A 319 29.12 -21.50 47.60
N GLN A 320 29.35 -20.26 48.03
CA GLN A 320 30.20 -19.97 49.17
C GLN A 320 29.48 -19.01 50.12
N ALA A 321 29.65 -19.22 51.42
CA ALA A 321 28.95 -18.47 52.47
C ALA A 321 29.77 -18.40 53.76
N ARG A 322 29.86 -17.20 54.35
CA ARG A 322 30.27 -16.85 55.74
C ARG A 322 30.40 -15.31 55.84
N LYS A 323 30.20 -14.63 56.98
CA LYS A 323 29.35 -14.88 58.18
C LYS A 323 29.49 -13.65 59.11
N ILE A 324 28.37 -13.02 59.52
CA ILE A 324 28.18 -12.30 60.83
C ILE A 324 29.11 -11.06 61.05
N VAL A 325 28.65 -9.89 61.52
CA VAL A 325 28.29 -9.50 62.92
C VAL A 325 27.19 -8.41 62.92
N SER A 326 26.41 -8.37 64.00
CA SER A 326 25.30 -7.47 64.28
C SER A 326 25.66 -6.08 64.82
N SER A 327 24.75 -5.12 64.69
CA SER A 327 24.34 -4.30 65.84
C SER A 327 22.83 -4.00 65.78
N LEU A 328 22.22 -3.77 66.95
CA LEU A 328 20.78 -3.55 67.13
C LEU A 328 20.60 -2.42 68.15
N ALA A 329 19.76 -1.44 67.85
CA ALA A 329 19.27 -0.47 68.83
C ALA A 329 17.87 0.02 68.39
N ALA A 330 16.93 0.05 69.34
CA ALA A 330 15.60 0.59 69.16
C ALA A 330 15.25 1.50 70.34
N ALA A 331 14.47 2.56 70.09
CA ALA A 331 13.92 3.45 71.09
C ALA A 331 12.54 3.95 70.61
N ALA A 332 11.67 4.34 71.55
CA ALA A 332 10.26 4.65 71.26
C ALA A 332 9.71 5.80 72.15
N GLY A 333 8.60 6.40 71.73
CA GLY A 333 7.88 7.47 72.44
C GLY A 333 8.34 8.89 72.06
N ALA A 334 7.57 9.96 72.33
CA ALA A 334 6.21 10.02 72.90
C ALA A 334 5.50 11.36 72.50
N LEU A 335 4.29 11.62 73.04
CA LEU A 335 3.42 12.75 72.66
C LEU A 335 3.67 14.07 73.43
N THR A 336 3.44 15.20 72.76
CA THR A 336 2.92 16.50 73.30
C THR A 336 2.26 17.26 72.12
N THR A 337 1.04 17.82 72.04
CA THR A 337 -0.01 18.39 72.93
C THR A 337 -0.10 19.94 72.95
N SER A 338 -0.98 20.49 72.08
CA SER A 338 -1.82 21.70 72.29
C SER A 338 -1.13 23.09 72.46
N PRO A 339 -1.87 24.23 72.48
CA PRO A 339 -3.29 24.50 72.16
C PRO A 339 -3.46 25.27 70.82
N THR A 340 -4.61 25.40 70.14
CA THR A 340 -6.02 25.68 70.51
C THR A 340 -6.31 27.13 70.94
N THR A 341 -6.83 27.94 70.00
CA THR A 341 -7.67 29.11 70.27
C THR A 341 -8.90 29.09 69.36
N VAL A 342 -10.06 29.48 69.89
CA VAL A 342 -11.33 29.52 69.16
C VAL A 342 -11.99 30.87 69.40
N THR A 343 -12.38 31.56 68.33
CA THR A 343 -13.22 32.76 68.38
C THR A 343 -14.25 32.72 67.26
N SER A 344 -15.52 32.68 67.63
CA SER A 344 -16.68 32.68 66.73
C SER A 344 -17.28 34.08 66.63
N ALA A 345 -17.50 34.58 65.41
CA ALA A 345 -18.31 35.76 65.15
C ALA A 345 -19.02 35.63 63.80
N SER A 346 -20.29 35.98 63.75
CA SER A 346 -21.13 35.91 62.55
C SER A 346 -21.82 37.24 62.28
N THR A 347 -21.52 37.88 61.15
CA THR A 347 -22.36 38.94 60.59
C THR A 347 -22.15 39.10 59.08
N SER A 348 -23.21 39.53 58.41
CA SER A 348 -23.30 39.74 56.96
C SER A 348 -22.57 40.98 56.45
N SER A 349 -22.04 40.92 55.22
CA SER A 349 -21.89 42.11 54.38
C SER A 349 -22.05 41.80 52.88
N THR A 350 -22.42 42.84 52.15
CA THR A 350 -22.84 42.84 50.74
C THR A 350 -21.71 42.63 49.72
N SER A 351 -22.14 42.31 48.51
CA SER A 351 -21.36 42.21 47.27
C SER A 351 -20.37 43.36 46.99
N THR A 352 -19.14 43.00 46.60
CA THR A 352 -18.31 43.82 45.71
C THR A 352 -17.51 42.91 44.77
N ALA A 353 -17.63 43.11 43.45
CA ALA A 353 -16.93 42.28 42.48
C ALA A 353 -15.46 42.72 42.33
N THR A 354 -14.52 41.82 42.66
CA THR A 354 -13.09 41.98 42.36
C THR A 354 -12.63 40.89 41.41
N LYS A 355 -12.13 41.28 40.23
CA LYS A 355 -11.53 40.35 39.26
C LYS A 355 -10.16 39.90 39.73
N SER A 356 -10.09 38.81 40.50
CA SER A 356 -8.85 38.09 40.74
C SER A 356 -8.60 37.10 39.59
N SER A 357 -7.60 37.38 38.75
CA SER A 357 -7.17 36.53 37.64
C SER A 357 -6.45 35.27 38.15
N SER A 358 -7.21 34.33 38.71
CA SER A 358 -6.73 32.99 39.03
C SER A 358 -6.83 32.12 37.79
N SER A 359 -5.70 31.73 37.22
CA SER A 359 -5.64 30.74 36.14
C SER A 359 -6.12 29.38 36.66
N ILE A 360 -7.37 29.02 36.37
CA ILE A 360 -7.88 27.66 36.60
C ILE A 360 -7.23 26.75 35.56
N ILE A 361 -6.00 26.32 35.84
CA ILE A 361 -5.43 25.11 35.26
C ILE A 361 -6.32 23.99 35.79
N GLY A 362 -7.12 23.39 34.91
CA GLY A 362 -7.93 22.23 35.26
C GLY A 362 -7.04 21.08 35.73
N ALA A 363 -7.57 20.18 36.54
CA ALA A 363 -6.83 18.98 36.93
C ALA A 363 -6.76 17.99 35.75
N HIS A 364 -5.88 18.28 34.79
CA HIS A 364 -5.47 17.36 33.71
C HIS A 364 -5.15 15.97 34.29
N GLY A 365 -5.42 14.90 33.54
CA GLY A 365 -5.35 13.50 33.97
C GLY A 365 -4.11 13.13 34.79
N SER A 366 -4.19 13.33 36.11
CA SER A 366 -3.08 13.20 37.06
C SER A 366 -2.66 11.73 37.17
N GLY A 367 -1.50 11.39 36.61
CA GLY A 367 -1.07 9.99 36.49
C GLY A 367 -1.94 9.14 35.57
N ALA A 368 -2.73 9.75 34.68
CA ALA A 368 -3.58 9.02 33.76
C ALA A 368 -2.75 8.16 32.79
N THR A 369 -3.28 6.99 32.47
CA THR A 369 -2.77 6.12 31.41
C THR A 369 -3.69 6.20 30.19
N VAL A 370 -3.11 6.19 29.00
CA VAL A 370 -3.84 6.29 27.73
C VAL A 370 -3.32 5.22 26.79
N ASP A 371 -4.22 4.38 26.27
CA ASP A 371 -3.88 3.42 25.23
C ASP A 371 -3.54 4.17 23.93
N ALA A 372 -2.37 3.92 23.34
CA ALA A 372 -1.83 4.66 22.20
C ALA A 372 -2.51 4.32 20.85
N THR A 373 -3.68 3.69 20.88
CA THR A 373 -4.51 3.41 19.69
C THR A 373 -5.05 4.72 19.12
N ILE A 374 -5.02 4.88 17.80
CA ILE A 374 -5.59 6.05 17.13
C ILE A 374 -7.04 5.78 16.72
N LEU A 375 -7.97 6.63 17.12
CA LEU A 375 -9.36 6.58 16.64
C LEU A 375 -9.48 7.32 15.31
N ILE A 376 -10.00 6.68 14.27
CA ILE A 376 -10.29 7.29 12.96
C ILE A 376 -11.80 7.38 12.78
N ILE A 377 -12.33 8.59 12.66
CA ILE A 377 -13.75 8.86 12.41
C ILE A 377 -13.94 9.30 10.96
N ALA A 378 -14.75 8.56 10.20
CA ALA A 378 -14.98 8.79 8.77
C ALA A 378 -16.44 8.50 8.34
N ALA A 379 -16.83 8.96 7.16
CA ALA A 379 -18.16 8.73 6.58
C ALA A 379 -18.32 7.29 6.03
N ASP A 380 -17.23 6.69 5.56
CA ASP A 380 -17.18 5.37 4.93
C ASP A 380 -15.77 4.75 5.03
N ALA A 381 -15.63 3.48 4.65
CA ALA A 381 -14.39 2.73 4.75
C ALA A 381 -13.28 3.22 3.79
N ASP A 382 -13.64 3.74 2.60
CA ASP A 382 -12.68 4.29 1.65
C ASP A 382 -12.04 5.56 2.21
N THR A 383 -12.85 6.45 2.76
CA THR A 383 -12.44 7.68 3.46
C THR A 383 -11.63 7.37 4.72
N ALA A 384 -12.02 6.33 5.49
CA ALA A 384 -11.22 5.86 6.62
C ALA A 384 -9.85 5.33 6.18
N SER A 385 -9.80 4.60 5.06
CA SER A 385 -8.54 4.04 4.53
C SER A 385 -7.52 5.15 4.22
N GLN A 386 -7.98 6.27 3.64
CA GLN A 386 -7.15 7.44 3.34
C GLN A 386 -6.47 8.01 4.60
N GLY A 387 -7.17 8.05 5.74
CA GLY A 387 -6.61 8.46 7.03
C GLY A 387 -5.75 7.39 7.72
N SER A 388 -5.99 6.10 7.44
CA SER A 388 -5.33 4.98 8.12
C SER A 388 -4.02 4.50 7.47
N LEU A 389 -3.83 4.72 6.17
CA LEU A 389 -2.73 4.12 5.40
C LEU A 389 -1.35 4.48 5.97
N GLY A 390 -1.12 5.73 6.36
CA GLY A 390 0.12 6.15 7.00
C GLY A 390 0.37 5.51 8.37
N LEU A 391 -0.68 5.22 9.14
CA LEU A 391 -0.56 4.48 10.40
C LEU A 391 -0.20 3.01 10.14
N LEU A 392 -0.82 2.40 9.12
CA LEU A 392 -0.51 1.04 8.67
C LEU A 392 0.93 0.90 8.17
N SER A 393 1.49 1.92 7.50
CA SER A 393 2.90 1.99 7.11
C SER A 393 3.83 1.86 8.31
N TYR A 394 3.60 2.65 9.37
CA TYR A 394 4.43 2.67 10.57
C TYR A 394 4.20 1.44 11.47
N GLY A 395 3.04 0.79 11.37
CA GLY A 395 2.60 -0.26 12.31
C GLY A 395 1.88 0.28 13.55
N ILE A 396 1.37 1.52 13.50
CA ILE A 396 0.66 2.16 14.61
C ILE A 396 -0.76 1.57 14.73
N PRO A 397 -1.17 1.03 15.89
CA PRO A 397 -2.53 0.53 16.08
C PRO A 397 -3.59 1.62 15.93
N TYR A 398 -4.65 1.33 15.18
CA TYR A 398 -5.78 2.22 15.00
C TYR A 398 -7.12 1.46 15.04
N GLU A 399 -8.20 2.19 15.32
CA GLU A 399 -9.59 1.73 15.26
C GLU A 399 -10.36 2.64 14.29
N VAL A 400 -11.21 2.06 13.45
CA VAL A 400 -12.04 2.81 12.49
C VAL A 400 -13.48 2.84 12.96
N TYR A 401 -14.03 4.05 13.06
CA TYR A 401 -15.42 4.31 13.42
C TYR A 401 -16.14 5.03 12.26
N ILE A 402 -17.16 4.37 11.71
CA ILE A 402 -17.88 4.85 10.52
C ILE A 402 -19.20 5.52 10.93
N MET A 403 -19.25 6.85 10.78
CA MET A 403 -20.43 7.67 11.01
C MET A 403 -21.30 7.71 9.75
N SER A 404 -22.18 6.71 9.59
CA SER A 404 -23.14 6.68 8.49
C SER A 404 -24.17 7.81 8.61
N GLY A 405 -24.52 8.47 7.50
CA GLY A 405 -25.46 9.60 7.43
C GLY A 405 -26.94 9.28 7.75
N GLN A 406 -27.21 8.22 8.52
CA GLN A 406 -28.51 7.89 9.12
C GLN A 406 -28.29 7.75 10.64
N GLY A 407 -28.13 8.89 11.32
CA GLY A 407 -27.59 8.94 12.67
C GLY A 407 -28.49 8.34 13.76
N VAL A 408 -28.12 7.17 14.27
CA VAL A 408 -28.15 6.83 15.71
C VAL A 408 -26.97 5.90 16.02
N SER A 409 -25.80 6.47 16.29
CA SER A 409 -24.62 5.69 16.71
C SER A 409 -23.72 6.56 17.59
N ALA A 410 -23.90 6.43 18.91
CA ALA A 410 -23.07 7.13 19.89
C ALA A 410 -21.59 6.72 19.76
N LEU A 411 -20.69 7.68 19.98
CA LEU A 411 -19.23 7.49 19.92
C LEU A 411 -18.74 6.21 20.60
N PRO A 412 -17.66 5.58 20.07
CA PRO A 412 -17.00 4.48 20.76
C PRO A 412 -16.52 4.96 22.14
N LYS A 413 -16.46 4.04 23.10
CA LYS A 413 -16.14 4.33 24.50
C LYS A 413 -14.75 4.97 24.60
N LEU A 414 -14.67 6.29 24.75
CA LEU A 414 -13.41 7.05 24.68
C LEU A 414 -12.47 6.76 25.86
N ASN A 415 -13.02 6.55 27.06
CA ASN A 415 -12.28 6.27 28.28
C ASN A 415 -12.93 5.13 29.10
N SER A 416 -12.14 4.43 29.90
CA SER A 416 -12.61 3.34 30.77
C SER A 416 -12.69 3.69 32.25
N SER A 417 -12.05 4.78 32.67
CA SER A 417 -12.24 5.45 33.96
C SER A 417 -11.89 6.94 33.79
N SER A 418 -11.90 7.73 34.87
CA SER A 418 -11.34 9.10 34.86
C SER A 418 -9.81 9.16 34.74
N THR A 419 -9.12 8.02 34.71
CA THR A 419 -7.64 7.92 34.63
C THR A 419 -7.14 6.90 33.60
N GLN A 420 -8.04 6.31 32.80
CA GLN A 420 -7.72 5.39 31.71
C GLN A 420 -8.42 5.84 30.43
N GLY A 421 -7.67 6.43 29.50
CA GLY A 421 -8.12 6.73 28.14
C GLY A 421 -7.92 5.52 27.22
N ASN A 422 -8.79 5.33 26.24
CA ASN A 422 -8.73 4.20 25.30
C ASN A 422 -8.09 4.57 23.94
N TYR A 423 -7.87 5.87 23.68
CA TYR A 423 -7.29 6.38 22.43
C TYR A 423 -6.24 7.48 22.65
N GLY A 424 -5.06 7.33 22.07
CA GLY A 424 -3.92 8.24 22.23
C GLY A 424 -3.92 9.41 21.25
N GLY A 425 -4.75 9.34 20.21
CA GLY A 425 -4.95 10.37 19.19
C GLY A 425 -6.27 10.12 18.43
N ILE A 426 -6.81 11.16 17.81
CA ILE A 426 -8.04 11.10 17.02
C ILE A 426 -7.76 11.68 15.63
N ILE A 427 -8.20 11.03 14.55
CA ILE A 427 -8.26 11.58 13.20
C ILE A 427 -9.73 11.69 12.80
N VAL A 428 -10.18 12.86 12.33
CA VAL A 428 -11.49 13.00 11.68
C VAL A 428 -11.31 13.40 10.22
N MET A 429 -11.96 12.66 9.33
CA MET A 429 -11.95 12.87 7.89
C MET A 429 -13.17 13.68 7.44
N SER A 430 -12.96 14.75 6.67
CA SER A 430 -13.99 15.56 6.00
C SER A 430 -15.09 16.10 6.94
N SER A 431 -14.78 16.43 8.20
CA SER A 431 -15.76 16.73 9.26
C SER A 431 -16.85 15.66 9.49
N VAL A 432 -16.74 14.46 8.90
CA VAL A 432 -17.85 13.54 8.59
C VAL A 432 -19.11 14.26 8.10
N ALA A 433 -18.91 15.21 7.19
CA ALA A 433 -19.98 16.07 6.68
C ALA A 433 -20.80 15.41 5.56
N TYR A 434 -22.11 15.58 5.63
CA TYR A 434 -23.08 15.16 4.62
C TYR A 434 -23.88 16.37 4.11
N GLU A 435 -24.25 16.33 2.83
CA GLU A 435 -25.13 17.31 2.23
C GLU A 435 -26.60 17.09 2.61
N SER A 436 -27.29 18.18 2.92
CA SER A 436 -28.71 18.21 3.27
C SER A 436 -29.42 19.35 2.52
N ILE A 437 -30.75 19.42 2.61
CA ILE A 437 -31.52 20.57 2.08
C ILE A 437 -31.14 21.91 2.75
N SER A 438 -30.47 21.86 3.91
CA SER A 438 -29.91 23.00 4.66
C SER A 438 -28.42 23.25 4.38
N GLY A 439 -27.81 22.53 3.42
CA GLY A 439 -26.38 22.57 3.13
C GLY A 439 -25.59 21.45 3.82
N TRP A 440 -24.26 21.61 3.87
CA TRP A 440 -23.36 20.62 4.44
C TRP A 440 -23.27 20.70 5.96
N SER A 441 -23.38 19.55 6.64
CA SER A 441 -23.37 19.46 8.11
C SER A 441 -22.72 18.16 8.58
N SER A 442 -22.05 18.18 9.74
CA SER A 442 -21.42 17.00 10.32
C SER A 442 -22.46 15.97 10.76
N ALA A 443 -22.18 14.68 10.57
CA ALA A 443 -22.96 13.58 11.17
C ALA A 443 -22.77 13.46 12.69
N LEU A 444 -21.69 14.03 13.24
CA LEU A 444 -21.50 14.17 14.69
C LEU A 444 -22.31 15.36 15.20
N THR A 445 -23.14 15.12 16.21
CA THR A 445 -23.87 16.17 16.93
C THR A 445 -22.92 17.08 17.70
N ASP A 446 -23.36 18.29 18.07
CA ASP A 446 -22.53 19.19 18.90
C ASP A 446 -22.21 18.56 20.27
N ASP A 447 -23.07 17.72 20.84
CA ASP A 447 -22.79 16.98 22.08
C ASP A 447 -21.73 15.88 21.90
N GLU A 448 -21.64 15.24 20.74
CA GLU A 448 -20.56 14.29 20.41
C GLU A 448 -19.26 15.02 20.13
N TRP A 449 -19.30 16.18 19.46
CA TRP A 449 -18.15 17.07 19.35
C TRP A 449 -17.65 17.51 20.74
N ASN A 450 -18.54 17.90 21.64
CA ASN A 450 -18.19 18.26 23.01
C ASN A 450 -17.62 17.08 23.81
N GLN A 451 -18.09 15.84 23.61
CA GLN A 451 -17.48 14.64 24.19
C GLN A 451 -16.06 14.40 23.70
N LEU A 452 -15.81 14.52 22.38
CA LEU A 452 -14.45 14.43 21.83
C LEU A 452 -13.55 15.53 22.40
N PHE A 453 -14.05 16.77 22.48
CA PHE A 453 -13.30 17.91 23.02
C PHE A 453 -13.00 17.78 24.53
N ALA A 454 -13.92 17.26 25.33
CA ALA A 454 -13.70 16.95 26.73
C ALA A 454 -12.62 15.87 26.89
N TYR A 455 -12.70 14.79 26.12
CA TYR A 455 -11.70 13.72 26.12
C TYR A 455 -10.28 14.22 25.74
N GLN A 456 -10.17 15.17 24.80
CA GLN A 456 -8.91 15.84 24.52
C GLN A 456 -8.33 16.56 25.75
N SER A 457 -9.15 17.31 26.49
CA SER A 457 -8.72 18.08 27.67
C SER A 457 -8.45 17.22 28.90
N ASP A 458 -9.22 16.16 29.12
CA ASP A 458 -9.08 15.27 30.28
C ASP A 458 -7.81 14.41 30.18
N PHE A 459 -7.46 13.93 28.97
CA PHE A 459 -6.37 12.97 28.73
C PHE A 459 -5.18 13.55 27.94
N ASN A 460 -5.19 14.86 27.65
CA ASN A 460 -4.20 15.57 26.82
C ASN A 460 -4.03 14.96 25.41
N VAL A 461 -5.14 14.49 24.81
CA VAL A 461 -5.16 13.79 23.51
C VAL A 461 -5.27 14.77 22.33
N ARG A 462 -4.44 14.56 21.31
CA ARG A 462 -4.38 15.39 20.09
C ARG A 462 -5.35 14.93 19.01
N MET A 463 -5.94 15.89 18.28
CA MET A 463 -6.87 15.63 17.18
C MET A 463 -6.33 16.13 15.83
N VAL A 464 -6.33 15.27 14.81
CA VAL A 464 -6.04 15.62 13.42
C VAL A 464 -7.36 15.75 12.66
N ARG A 465 -7.43 16.75 11.78
CA ARG A 465 -8.59 17.05 10.93
C ARG A 465 -8.10 17.11 9.48
N ILE A 466 -8.67 16.30 8.60
CA ILE A 466 -8.21 16.15 7.21
C ILE A 466 -9.38 16.47 6.27
N ASN A 467 -9.11 17.15 5.15
CA ASN A 467 -10.11 17.59 4.18
C ASN A 467 -11.20 18.50 4.79
N GLU A 468 -10.79 19.45 5.62
CA GLU A 468 -11.70 20.42 6.23
C GLU A 468 -11.93 21.66 5.36
N TYR A 469 -13.10 22.28 5.50
CA TYR A 469 -13.39 23.58 4.91
C TYR A 469 -12.93 24.71 5.87
N PRO A 470 -12.15 25.71 5.43
CA PRO A 470 -11.68 26.80 6.28
C PRO A 470 -12.81 27.59 6.96
N GLY A 471 -12.61 28.00 8.21
CA GLY A 471 -13.65 28.69 8.98
C GLY A 471 -13.32 28.89 10.45
N THR A 472 -14.26 29.49 11.18
CA THR A 472 -14.06 29.93 12.57
C THR A 472 -13.74 28.80 13.54
N LYS A 473 -14.24 27.57 13.32
CA LYS A 473 -13.86 26.36 14.09
C LYS A 473 -12.35 26.01 13.99
N PHE A 474 -11.63 26.63 13.06
CA PHE A 474 -10.21 26.43 12.77
C PHE A 474 -9.41 27.74 12.82
N GLY A 475 -9.99 28.85 13.30
CA GLY A 475 -9.35 30.16 13.35
C GLY A 475 -8.98 30.74 11.98
N THR A 476 -9.69 30.32 10.92
CA THR A 476 -9.42 30.71 9.52
C THR A 476 -10.66 31.25 8.81
N THR A 477 -10.44 31.75 7.59
CA THR A 477 -11.47 31.96 6.56
C THR A 477 -10.93 31.47 5.21
N THR A 478 -11.81 31.24 4.24
CA THR A 478 -11.42 31.01 2.84
C THR A 478 -10.93 32.30 2.19
N VAL A 479 -9.87 32.22 1.36
CA VAL A 479 -9.35 33.35 0.57
C VAL A 479 -10.14 33.54 -0.73
N ASN A 480 -10.62 32.44 -1.33
CA ASN A 480 -11.44 32.42 -2.54
C ASN A 480 -12.26 31.10 -2.55
N GLY A 481 -12.76 30.67 -3.71
CA GLY A 481 -13.21 29.29 -3.92
C GLY A 481 -12.08 28.25 -3.75
N GLY A 482 -12.41 26.96 -3.94
CA GLY A 482 -11.41 25.88 -3.90
C GLY A 482 -10.56 25.77 -5.17
N CYS A 483 -9.44 25.07 -5.05
CA CYS A 483 -8.50 24.76 -6.13
C CYS A 483 -8.21 23.25 -6.15
N CYS A 484 -7.73 22.65 -7.24
CA CYS A 484 -7.57 23.21 -8.56
C CYS A 484 -8.38 22.43 -9.59
N ILE A 485 -8.86 23.11 -10.63
CA ILE A 485 -9.55 22.47 -11.75
C ILE A 485 -8.58 21.62 -12.59
N SER A 486 -9.11 20.69 -13.39
CA SER A 486 -8.29 19.83 -14.26
C SER A 486 -7.32 20.65 -15.12
N GLY A 487 -6.03 20.27 -15.11
CA GLY A 487 -4.96 20.99 -15.81
C GLY A 487 -4.32 22.16 -15.04
N GLN A 488 -4.77 22.48 -13.82
CA GLN A 488 -4.10 23.41 -12.90
C GLN A 488 -3.43 22.68 -11.73
N ASP A 489 -2.39 23.31 -11.18
CA ASP A 489 -1.67 22.86 -9.99
C ASP A 489 -1.40 24.08 -9.07
N GLN A 490 -1.27 23.81 -7.78
CA GLN A 490 -0.82 24.75 -6.76
C GLN A 490 0.09 23.98 -5.81
N THR A 491 1.36 24.36 -5.69
CA THR A 491 2.28 23.61 -4.82
C THR A 491 1.89 23.73 -3.34
N VAL A 492 2.23 22.74 -2.52
CA VAL A 492 2.07 22.76 -1.06
C VAL A 492 3.41 22.49 -0.39
N ALA A 493 3.70 23.23 0.70
CA ALA A 493 4.94 23.10 1.47
C ALA A 493 4.75 23.39 2.97
N PHE A 494 5.54 22.74 3.81
CA PHE A 494 5.63 23.09 5.24
C PHE A 494 6.34 24.44 5.43
N THR A 495 5.70 25.37 6.15
CA THR A 495 6.34 26.61 6.62
C THR A 495 6.91 26.46 8.03
N ASP A 496 6.29 25.62 8.87
CA ASP A 496 6.86 25.21 10.14
C ASP A 496 6.73 23.69 10.35
N THR A 497 7.69 23.15 11.09
CA THR A 497 7.87 21.74 11.46
C THR A 497 8.30 21.60 12.92
N SER A 498 8.38 22.70 13.67
CA SER A 498 8.85 22.75 15.06
C SER A 498 7.97 21.97 16.05
N ASP A 499 6.69 21.77 15.73
CA ASP A 499 5.74 21.01 16.54
C ASP A 499 5.81 19.48 16.26
N PHE A 500 6.54 19.07 15.23
CA PHE A 500 6.72 17.66 14.82
C PHE A 500 8.15 17.38 14.31
N PRO A 501 9.21 17.73 15.07
CA PRO A 501 10.58 17.72 14.58
C PRO A 501 11.06 16.31 14.21
N THR A 502 10.61 15.28 14.94
CA THR A 502 10.95 13.86 14.70
C THR A 502 10.40 13.30 13.38
N ALA A 503 9.51 14.03 12.70
CA ALA A 503 9.10 13.70 11.34
C ALA A 503 10.26 13.87 10.33
N ASN A 504 11.30 14.66 10.66
CA ASN A 504 12.48 14.88 9.82
C ASN A 504 12.17 15.41 8.40
N LEU A 505 11.07 16.17 8.27
CA LEU A 505 10.57 16.78 7.02
C LEU A 505 11.19 18.16 6.78
N LYS A 506 11.36 18.54 5.51
CA LYS A 506 12.02 19.80 5.12
C LYS A 506 11.03 20.94 4.89
N LYS A 507 11.27 22.06 5.58
CA LYS A 507 10.56 23.33 5.38
C LYS A 507 10.79 23.86 3.96
N ASN A 508 9.76 24.48 3.39
CA ASN A 508 9.74 25.06 2.04
C ASN A 508 10.03 24.05 0.90
N ALA A 509 10.03 22.74 1.17
CA ALA A 509 10.09 21.72 0.13
C ALA A 509 8.70 21.54 -0.49
N GLU A 510 8.47 22.22 -1.62
CA GLU A 510 7.21 22.19 -2.36
C GLU A 510 6.95 20.85 -3.05
N VAL A 511 5.69 20.40 -3.05
CA VAL A 511 5.17 19.27 -3.84
C VAL A 511 3.85 19.67 -4.53
N SER A 512 3.54 19.01 -5.65
CA SER A 512 2.31 19.25 -6.43
C SER A 512 1.04 18.89 -5.65
N THR A 513 -0.07 19.60 -5.89
CA THR A 513 -1.42 19.18 -5.45
C THR A 513 -2.31 18.74 -6.61
N ALA A 514 -1.78 18.59 -7.82
CA ALA A 514 -2.54 18.20 -9.00
C ALA A 514 -3.41 16.95 -8.74
N GLY A 515 -4.72 17.08 -9.00
CA GLY A 515 -5.73 16.04 -8.72
C GLY A 515 -6.24 15.97 -7.28
N ILE A 516 -5.70 16.78 -6.35
CA ILE A 516 -6.15 16.90 -4.96
C ILE A 516 -6.95 18.19 -4.80
N TRP A 517 -8.24 18.07 -4.50
CA TRP A 517 -9.06 19.24 -4.17
C TRP A 517 -8.64 19.84 -2.83
N HIS A 518 -8.61 21.18 -2.75
CA HIS A 518 -8.21 21.92 -1.57
C HIS A 518 -8.87 23.32 -1.54
N VAL A 519 -8.84 23.96 -0.38
CA VAL A 519 -9.48 25.28 -0.18
C VAL A 519 -8.49 26.24 0.48
N PRO A 520 -7.80 27.09 -0.32
CA PRO A 520 -6.88 28.10 0.17
C PRO A 520 -7.46 29.01 1.27
N ALA A 521 -6.78 29.03 2.42
CA ALA A 521 -7.22 29.71 3.63
C ALA A 521 -6.35 30.91 4.03
N SER A 522 -6.86 31.71 4.97
CA SER A 522 -6.10 32.71 5.72
C SER A 522 -6.48 32.65 7.20
N ILE A 523 -5.54 32.98 8.09
CA ILE A 523 -5.78 32.99 9.55
C ILE A 523 -6.53 34.28 9.93
N THR A 524 -7.58 34.13 10.74
CA THR A 524 -8.39 35.22 11.28
C THR A 524 -8.17 35.43 12.78
N ASP A 525 -7.68 34.42 13.50
CA ASP A 525 -7.26 34.52 14.90
C ASP A 525 -5.88 33.88 15.13
N SER A 526 -4.83 34.70 15.11
CA SER A 526 -3.46 34.28 15.40
C SER A 526 -3.14 34.09 16.88
N SER A 527 -4.09 34.36 17.80
CA SER A 527 -3.91 34.07 19.23
C SER A 527 -4.13 32.59 19.57
N THR A 528 -4.96 31.90 18.78
CA THR A 528 -5.22 30.45 18.91
C THR A 528 -4.64 29.62 17.77
N THR A 529 -4.23 30.22 16.64
CA THR A 529 -3.97 29.51 15.38
C THR A 529 -2.62 29.84 14.75
N LYS A 530 -1.85 28.79 14.44
CA LYS A 530 -0.50 28.83 13.86
C LYS A 530 -0.49 28.17 12.48
N GLN A 531 0.05 28.84 11.45
CA GLN A 531 0.27 28.23 10.13
C GLN A 531 1.44 27.23 10.18
N VAL A 532 1.24 26.01 9.67
CA VAL A 532 2.31 25.00 9.53
C VAL A 532 2.57 24.59 8.09
N ALA A 533 1.60 24.72 7.18
CA ALA A 533 1.82 24.55 5.75
C ALA A 533 1.12 25.65 4.92
N LYS A 534 1.68 25.94 3.75
CA LYS A 534 1.16 26.88 2.76
C LYS A 534 0.87 26.21 1.42
N PHE A 535 -0.05 26.79 0.65
CA PHE A 535 -0.11 26.65 -0.80
C PHE A 535 0.67 27.78 -1.47
N GLY A 536 1.37 27.48 -2.57
CA GLY A 536 2.11 28.43 -3.40
C GLY A 536 1.21 29.33 -4.24
N ILE A 537 1.81 30.15 -5.09
CA ILE A 537 1.11 31.07 -6.00
C ILE A 537 0.63 30.31 -7.25
N THR A 538 -0.62 30.52 -7.68
CA THR A 538 -1.15 29.95 -8.94
C THR A 538 -2.23 30.85 -9.57
N THR A 539 -2.80 30.41 -10.69
CA THR A 539 -3.93 31.08 -11.35
C THR A 539 -5.13 31.16 -10.40
N GLY A 540 -5.59 32.38 -10.09
CA GLY A 540 -6.65 32.63 -9.10
C GLY A 540 -6.15 32.92 -7.67
N PHE A 541 -4.87 32.67 -7.38
CA PHE A 541 -4.25 32.86 -6.07
C PHE A 541 -2.90 33.58 -6.22
N ALA A 542 -2.97 34.91 -6.30
CA ALA A 542 -1.82 35.79 -6.56
C ALA A 542 -0.83 35.96 -5.38
N ALA A 543 -1.06 35.25 -4.27
CA ALA A 543 -0.21 35.25 -3.08
C ALA A 543 -0.23 33.83 -2.45
N GLU A 544 0.77 33.55 -1.62
CA GLU A 544 0.78 32.32 -0.81
C GLU A 544 -0.41 32.30 0.17
N THR A 545 -0.95 31.12 0.43
CA THR A 545 -2.15 30.94 1.27
C THR A 545 -1.96 29.79 2.25
N VAL A 546 -2.78 29.72 3.29
CA VAL A 546 -2.70 28.69 4.33
C VAL A 546 -3.23 27.35 3.79
N ALA A 547 -2.43 26.29 3.90
CA ALA A 547 -2.82 24.92 3.58
C ALA A 547 -3.11 24.08 4.83
N ALA A 548 -2.38 24.33 5.92
CA ALA A 548 -2.62 23.68 7.20
C ALA A 548 -2.27 24.56 8.39
N VAL A 549 -3.00 24.36 9.49
CA VAL A 549 -2.80 25.04 10.77
C VAL A 549 -2.72 24.06 11.93
N ILE A 550 -2.09 24.49 13.02
CA ILE A 550 -2.31 23.93 14.36
C ILE A 550 -3.09 24.98 15.17
N ASN A 551 -4.18 24.56 15.81
CA ASN A 551 -4.89 25.37 16.80
C ASN A 551 -4.56 24.90 18.22
N ASN A 552 -4.47 25.84 19.15
CA ASN A 552 -4.51 25.58 20.59
C ASN A 552 -5.65 26.38 21.22
N PHE A 553 -6.68 25.68 21.68
CA PHE A 553 -7.84 26.26 22.35
C PHE A 553 -7.78 25.94 23.84
N ASN A 554 -7.01 26.74 24.59
CA ASN A 554 -6.80 26.60 26.04
C ASN A 554 -6.31 25.19 26.45
N GLY A 555 -5.32 24.67 25.74
CA GLY A 555 -4.77 23.33 25.94
C GLY A 555 -5.41 22.24 25.07
N ARG A 556 -6.58 22.49 24.46
CA ARG A 556 -7.14 21.57 23.46
C ARG A 556 -6.49 21.81 22.10
N GLU A 557 -5.70 20.84 21.65
CA GLU A 557 -4.88 20.95 20.44
C GLU A 557 -5.46 20.24 19.22
N GLN A 558 -5.39 20.86 18.04
CA GLN A 558 -5.78 20.20 16.78
C GLN A 558 -4.93 20.62 15.57
N PHE A 559 -4.59 19.67 14.69
CA PHE A 559 -3.87 19.90 13.42
C PHE A 559 -4.86 19.75 12.26
N VAL A 560 -5.00 20.79 11.42
CA VAL A 560 -6.05 20.88 10.40
C VAL A 560 -5.45 21.01 9.00
N TRP A 561 -5.89 20.17 8.06
CA TRP A 561 -5.56 20.24 6.63
C TRP A 561 -6.76 20.70 5.81
N PHE A 562 -6.58 21.77 5.03
CA PHE A 562 -7.59 22.31 4.11
C PHE A 562 -7.51 21.67 2.70
N MET A 563 -7.22 20.37 2.65
CA MET A 563 -7.05 19.60 1.41
C MET A 563 -7.48 18.14 1.55
N GLY A 564 -7.95 17.58 0.45
CA GLY A 564 -8.25 16.16 0.28
C GLY A 564 -7.03 15.26 0.45
N TRP A 565 -7.28 13.96 0.62
CA TRP A 565 -6.23 12.99 0.97
C TRP A 565 -6.37 11.72 0.14
N ALA A 566 -5.29 11.27 -0.50
CA ALA A 566 -5.30 10.02 -1.27
C ALA A 566 -3.93 9.32 -1.31
N PRO A 567 -3.43 8.75 -0.19
CA PRO A 567 -2.13 8.06 -0.15
C PRO A 567 -2.02 6.87 -1.11
N THR A 568 -3.13 6.31 -1.60
CA THR A 568 -3.15 5.23 -2.59
C THR A 568 -2.53 5.61 -3.94
N TRP A 569 -2.59 6.90 -4.34
CA TRP A 569 -2.02 7.37 -5.61
C TRP A 569 -1.14 8.62 -5.46
N SER A 570 -1.35 9.45 -4.44
CA SER A 570 -0.66 10.73 -4.27
C SER A 570 0.64 10.61 -3.49
N LEU A 571 1.75 11.02 -4.12
CA LEU A 571 3.03 11.30 -3.45
C LEU A 571 2.82 12.31 -2.32
N THR A 572 2.09 13.39 -2.60
CA THR A 572 1.88 14.51 -1.68
C THR A 572 1.10 14.09 -0.43
N SER A 573 0.04 13.30 -0.54
CA SER A 573 -0.65 12.79 0.66
C SER A 573 0.24 11.86 1.49
N ASN A 574 1.15 11.10 0.86
CA ASN A 574 2.14 10.34 1.62
C ASN A 574 3.16 11.27 2.30
N TYR A 575 3.74 12.26 1.60
CA TYR A 575 4.69 13.20 2.19
C TYR A 575 4.12 13.93 3.42
N LEU A 576 2.88 14.42 3.30
CA LEU A 576 2.29 15.27 4.32
C LEU A 576 1.77 14.50 5.55
N GLN A 577 1.49 13.19 5.45
CA GLN A 577 0.91 12.43 6.58
C GLN A 577 1.88 12.31 7.76
N HIS A 578 3.18 12.25 7.49
CA HIS A 578 4.20 12.10 8.51
C HIS A 578 4.24 13.26 9.51
N ALA A 579 3.87 14.47 9.09
CA ALA A 579 3.76 15.62 9.98
C ALA A 579 2.69 15.41 11.06
N HIS A 580 1.46 15.10 10.63
CA HIS A 580 0.35 14.96 11.58
C HIS A 580 0.45 13.67 12.41
N ILE A 581 1.03 12.58 11.87
CA ILE A 581 1.30 11.35 12.62
C ILE A 581 2.30 11.61 13.76
N HIS A 582 3.45 12.21 13.46
CA HIS A 582 4.46 12.53 14.49
C HIS A 582 3.96 13.59 15.49
N TRP A 583 3.21 14.58 15.03
CA TRP A 583 2.61 15.60 15.91
C TRP A 583 1.61 15.00 16.91
N MET A 584 0.66 14.19 16.41
CA MET A 584 -0.40 13.58 17.20
C MET A 584 0.15 12.58 18.23
N THR A 585 1.12 11.77 17.83
CA THR A 585 1.79 10.78 18.69
C THR A 585 2.89 11.39 19.57
N ARG A 586 3.24 12.67 19.40
CA ARG A 586 4.41 13.32 20.05
C ARG A 586 5.74 12.61 19.77
N GLY A 587 5.80 11.79 18.70
CA GLY A 587 6.93 10.90 18.40
C GLY A 587 7.07 9.70 19.34
N VAL A 588 6.06 9.39 20.16
CA VAL A 588 5.98 8.21 21.03
C VAL A 588 4.89 7.27 20.50
N PHE A 589 5.27 6.17 19.86
CA PHE A 589 4.30 5.25 19.28
C PHE A 589 4.83 3.82 19.13
N LEU A 590 3.89 2.86 19.06
CA LEU A 590 4.17 1.50 18.62
C LEU A 590 4.36 1.51 17.10
N GLY A 591 5.46 0.97 16.61
CA GLY A 591 5.81 1.03 15.20
C GLY A 591 7.24 1.52 14.96
N LYS A 592 7.59 1.65 13.68
CA LYS A 592 8.91 2.06 13.20
C LYS A 592 8.79 2.87 11.92
N ARG A 593 9.73 3.78 11.67
CA ARG A 593 10.06 4.24 10.31
C ARG A 593 11.41 3.67 9.90
N LYS A 594 11.47 3.04 8.74
CA LYS A 594 12.70 2.70 8.00
C LYS A 594 12.41 2.87 6.51
N VAL A 595 13.40 3.36 5.76
CA VAL A 595 13.31 3.53 4.30
C VAL A 595 14.26 2.53 3.65
N HIS A 596 13.70 1.66 2.82
CA HIS A 596 14.46 0.66 2.09
C HIS A 596 14.39 0.92 0.59
N LEU A 597 15.55 0.86 -0.07
CA LEU A 597 15.69 1.07 -1.51
C LEU A 597 16.74 0.07 -2.02
N SER A 598 16.33 -1.19 -2.16
CA SER A 598 17.13 -2.22 -2.81
C SER A 598 16.82 -2.23 -4.30
N CYS A 599 17.82 -1.93 -5.13
CA CYS A 599 17.74 -2.09 -6.58
C CYS A 599 18.41 -3.43 -6.94
N GLN A 600 17.62 -4.37 -7.43
CA GLN A 600 18.11 -5.66 -7.93
C GLN A 600 18.42 -5.54 -9.42
N ILE A 601 19.55 -6.11 -9.82
CA ILE A 601 19.99 -6.23 -11.21
C ILE A 601 19.90 -7.71 -11.58
N ASP A 602 18.95 -8.03 -12.44
CA ASP A 602 18.73 -9.34 -13.03
C ASP A 602 19.64 -9.57 -14.26
N ASP A 603 19.59 -10.75 -14.86
CA ASP A 603 20.38 -11.19 -16.03
C ASP A 603 21.92 -11.11 -15.93
N VAL A 604 22.52 -11.00 -14.73
CA VAL A 604 23.97 -10.82 -14.61
C VAL A 604 24.71 -12.07 -15.13
N GLN A 605 25.82 -11.84 -15.86
CA GLN A 605 26.55 -12.76 -16.75
C GLN A 605 25.91 -13.02 -18.15
N LEU A 606 24.61 -12.76 -18.37
CA LEU A 606 23.98 -12.97 -19.68
C LEU A 606 24.22 -11.79 -20.65
N ALA A 607 23.84 -12.02 -21.92
CA ALA A 607 23.55 -10.99 -22.90
C ALA A 607 22.03 -10.90 -23.11
N THR A 608 21.52 -9.74 -23.52
CA THR A 608 20.08 -9.49 -23.72
C THR A 608 19.83 -8.78 -25.06
N GLU A 609 18.86 -9.26 -25.85
CA GLU A 609 18.39 -8.56 -27.05
C GLU A 609 17.85 -7.16 -26.69
N LEU A 610 18.25 -6.14 -27.46
CA LEU A 610 17.81 -4.76 -27.21
C LEU A 610 16.52 -4.42 -27.97
N TYR A 611 15.54 -3.86 -27.26
CA TYR A 611 14.31 -3.31 -27.88
C TYR A 611 14.64 -2.24 -28.94
N TYR A 612 15.66 -1.43 -28.68
CA TYR A 612 16.15 -0.44 -29.63
C TYR A 612 17.63 -0.09 -29.39
N PRO A 613 18.47 -0.01 -30.45
CA PRO A 613 18.14 -0.29 -31.85
C PRO A 613 18.04 -1.79 -32.14
N THR A 614 17.01 -2.19 -32.87
CA THR A 614 16.75 -3.58 -33.27
C THR A 614 17.78 -4.09 -34.29
N GLY A 615 18.12 -5.37 -34.24
CA GLY A 615 19.01 -6.01 -35.23
C GLY A 615 20.50 -5.69 -35.03
N LEU A 616 20.90 -5.40 -33.80
CA LEU A 616 22.28 -5.56 -33.34
C LEU A 616 22.43 -6.91 -32.62
N ASP A 617 23.67 -7.31 -32.37
CA ASP A 617 23.98 -8.44 -31.48
C ASP A 617 23.55 -8.13 -30.03
N ASP A 618 23.28 -9.19 -29.25
CA ASP A 618 22.82 -9.08 -27.85
C ASP A 618 23.84 -8.32 -26.97
N PHE A 619 23.32 -7.47 -26.08
CA PHE A 619 24.16 -6.63 -25.23
C PHE A 619 24.50 -7.34 -23.90
N LYS A 620 25.79 -7.48 -23.58
CA LYS A 620 26.31 -7.88 -22.25
C LYS A 620 27.14 -6.74 -21.65
N ILE A 621 26.88 -6.38 -20.40
CA ILE A 621 27.66 -5.38 -19.65
C ILE A 621 29.14 -5.71 -19.54
N GLN A 622 29.96 -4.67 -19.40
CA GLN A 622 31.41 -4.79 -19.35
C GLN A 622 31.97 -4.46 -17.96
N ILE A 623 33.19 -4.92 -17.68
CA ILE A 623 33.92 -4.63 -16.43
C ILE A 623 33.97 -3.12 -16.14
N ALA A 624 34.19 -2.30 -17.17
CA ALA A 624 34.23 -0.84 -17.05
C ALA A 624 32.88 -0.23 -16.62
N ASP A 625 31.75 -0.89 -16.89
CA ASP A 625 30.44 -0.48 -16.36
C ASP A 625 30.30 -0.82 -14.89
N LEU A 626 30.81 -1.97 -14.43
CA LEU A 626 30.87 -2.32 -13.00
C LEU A 626 31.73 -1.31 -12.24
N GLU A 627 32.94 -1.00 -12.73
CA GLU A 627 33.86 -0.02 -12.13
C GLU A 627 33.26 1.40 -12.08
N ALA A 628 32.48 1.79 -13.09
CA ALA A 628 31.73 3.04 -13.09
C ALA A 628 30.64 3.05 -12.00
N HIS A 629 29.93 1.92 -11.79
CA HIS A 629 28.94 1.80 -10.71
C HIS A 629 29.60 1.79 -9.33
N VAL A 630 30.72 1.09 -9.14
CA VAL A 630 31.51 1.15 -7.89
C VAL A 630 31.93 2.59 -7.58
N THR A 631 32.43 3.32 -8.58
CA THR A 631 32.81 4.74 -8.44
C THR A 631 31.61 5.61 -8.08
N TRP A 632 30.45 5.38 -8.70
CA TRP A 632 29.22 6.11 -8.42
C TRP A 632 28.63 5.80 -7.04
N GLN A 633 28.56 4.53 -6.60
CA GLN A 633 28.09 4.17 -5.26
C GLN A 633 28.93 4.86 -4.17
N ASN A 634 30.26 4.82 -4.32
CA ASN A 634 31.19 5.47 -3.40
C ASN A 634 31.02 7.00 -3.39
N ASN A 635 30.76 7.64 -4.53
CA ASN A 635 30.40 9.07 -4.58
C ASN A 635 29.06 9.34 -3.89
N LEU A 636 28.02 8.56 -4.21
CA LEU A 636 26.67 8.71 -3.68
C LEU A 636 26.66 8.63 -2.15
N ALA A 637 27.38 7.66 -1.56
CA ALA A 637 27.51 7.48 -0.12
C ALA A 637 28.00 8.76 0.60
N THR A 638 28.82 9.60 -0.02
CA THR A 638 29.27 10.88 0.57
C THR A 638 28.18 11.96 0.65
N ARG A 639 27.08 11.79 -0.09
CA ARG A 639 25.97 12.75 -0.20
C ARG A 639 24.72 12.35 0.61
N LEU A 640 24.58 11.06 0.93
CA LEU A 640 23.37 10.53 1.60
C LEU A 640 23.20 11.08 3.04
N PRO A 641 21.97 11.12 3.58
CA PRO A 641 21.73 11.40 4.99
C PRO A 641 22.48 10.40 5.90
N ALA A 642 23.01 10.89 7.02
CA ALA A 642 23.82 10.08 7.93
C ALA A 642 23.12 8.77 8.33
N GLY A 643 23.86 7.66 8.36
CA GLY A 643 23.31 6.33 8.66
C GLY A 643 22.69 5.61 7.45
N SER A 644 22.68 6.21 6.26
CA SER A 644 22.35 5.48 5.02
C SER A 644 23.43 4.47 4.65
N ASP A 645 23.05 3.42 3.93
CA ASP A 645 23.94 2.44 3.30
C ASP A 645 23.26 1.94 2.02
N PHE A 646 23.71 2.41 0.85
CA PHE A 646 23.11 2.07 -0.44
C PHE A 646 24.12 1.36 -1.33
N TRP A 647 23.67 0.27 -1.95
CA TRP A 647 24.39 -0.57 -2.89
C TRP A 647 23.39 -1.37 -3.74
N LEU A 648 23.84 -1.84 -4.91
CA LEU A 648 23.06 -2.70 -5.82
C LEU A 648 23.21 -4.19 -5.44
N GLU A 649 22.17 -4.98 -5.72
CA GLU A 649 22.18 -6.44 -5.58
C GLU A 649 22.14 -7.10 -6.97
N PHE A 650 23.02 -8.07 -7.23
CA PHE A 650 23.14 -8.78 -8.51
C PHE A 650 22.54 -10.19 -8.41
N ALA A 651 21.60 -10.51 -9.31
CA ALA A 651 21.07 -11.85 -9.48
C ALA A 651 21.77 -12.52 -10.67
N HIS A 652 22.47 -13.62 -10.41
CA HIS A 652 23.46 -14.20 -11.33
C HIS A 652 23.00 -15.45 -12.07
N ASN A 653 23.39 -15.56 -13.35
CA ASN A 653 23.18 -16.72 -14.23
C ASN A 653 24.52 -17.34 -14.68
N GLY A 654 24.94 -18.41 -14.00
CA GLY A 654 26.25 -19.04 -14.19
C GLY A 654 26.51 -19.61 -15.59
N ASN A 655 25.49 -19.92 -16.39
CA ASN A 655 25.69 -20.35 -17.77
C ASN A 655 26.25 -19.22 -18.65
N GLY A 656 26.00 -17.95 -18.30
CA GLY A 656 26.52 -16.77 -18.99
C GLY A 656 28.04 -16.58 -18.88
N ASP A 657 28.68 -17.21 -17.89
CA ASP A 657 30.14 -17.40 -17.80
C ASP A 657 30.58 -18.33 -18.94
N PHE A 658 30.05 -19.55 -18.99
CA PHE A 658 30.43 -20.56 -19.98
C PHE A 658 30.10 -20.15 -21.42
N ILE A 659 29.00 -19.43 -21.66
CA ILE A 659 28.67 -18.85 -22.98
C ILE A 659 29.80 -17.89 -23.47
N GLY A 660 30.43 -17.15 -22.55
CA GLY A 660 31.58 -16.30 -22.88
C GLY A 660 32.92 -17.04 -22.85
N GLY A 661 33.09 -18.00 -21.94
CA GLY A 661 34.34 -18.66 -21.64
C GLY A 661 34.70 -19.84 -22.55
N THR A 662 33.77 -20.75 -22.87
CA THR A 662 34.13 -21.93 -23.69
C THR A 662 34.57 -21.60 -25.12
N PRO A 663 34.05 -20.55 -25.80
CA PRO A 663 34.61 -20.12 -27.10
C PRO A 663 36.05 -19.60 -27.06
N LEU A 664 36.58 -19.32 -25.86
CA LEU A 664 37.96 -18.87 -25.63
C LEU A 664 38.92 -20.02 -25.25
N ASP A 665 38.41 -21.26 -25.11
CA ASP A 665 39.23 -22.39 -24.71
C ASP A 665 40.13 -22.90 -25.84
N THR A 666 41.33 -22.33 -25.87
CA THR A 666 42.42 -22.72 -26.77
C THR A 666 43.27 -23.89 -26.26
N ASN A 667 42.94 -24.49 -25.10
CA ASN A 667 43.76 -25.50 -24.42
C ASN A 667 43.01 -26.79 -24.02
N SER A 668 41.70 -26.87 -24.28
CA SER A 668 40.82 -27.99 -23.87
C SER A 668 40.83 -28.22 -22.35
N ILE A 669 40.60 -27.15 -21.58
CA ILE A 669 40.43 -27.11 -20.12
C ILE A 669 38.96 -27.04 -19.68
N CYS A 670 38.05 -26.80 -20.61
CA CYS A 670 36.61 -26.94 -20.47
C CYS A 670 36.17 -28.38 -20.75
N ASP A 671 35.61 -29.01 -19.72
CA ASP A 671 34.94 -30.30 -19.77
C ASP A 671 33.70 -30.17 -18.86
N PRO A 672 32.47 -30.08 -19.42
CA PRO A 672 32.11 -30.06 -20.84
C PRO A 672 32.75 -28.90 -21.64
N ASP A 673 32.93 -29.10 -22.95
CA ASP A 673 33.56 -28.14 -23.88
C ASP A 673 32.64 -26.98 -24.32
N SER A 674 31.38 -27.01 -23.86
CA SER A 674 30.29 -26.16 -24.32
C SER A 674 29.38 -25.78 -23.14
N ALA A 675 28.82 -24.57 -23.21
CA ALA A 675 27.75 -24.11 -22.31
C ALA A 675 26.43 -24.84 -22.59
N ILE A 676 25.46 -24.73 -21.69
CA ILE A 676 24.14 -25.34 -21.89
C ILE A 676 23.32 -24.50 -22.88
N TYR A 677 22.80 -25.16 -23.91
CA TYR A 677 21.87 -24.60 -24.88
C TYR A 677 20.68 -25.53 -25.08
N TYR A 678 19.50 -24.97 -25.35
CA TYR A 678 18.26 -25.67 -25.67
C TYR A 678 17.37 -24.78 -26.54
N ASP A 679 16.48 -25.39 -27.32
CA ASP A 679 15.36 -24.65 -27.93
C ASP A 679 14.35 -24.30 -26.84
N SER A 680 14.15 -23.01 -26.55
CA SER A 680 13.25 -22.58 -25.47
C SER A 680 11.79 -22.93 -25.78
N ALA A 681 11.12 -23.65 -24.88
CA ALA A 681 9.70 -23.95 -24.98
C ALA A 681 8.83 -22.68 -25.18
N ASN A 682 7.73 -22.84 -25.93
CA ASN A 682 6.75 -21.77 -26.16
C ASN A 682 6.31 -21.12 -24.85
N ALA A 683 6.36 -19.79 -24.80
CA ALA A 683 5.94 -19.01 -23.63
C ALA A 683 4.48 -19.33 -23.25
N THR A 684 4.27 -19.67 -21.98
CA THR A 684 2.92 -19.84 -21.42
C THR A 684 2.23 -18.47 -21.32
N THR A 685 0.91 -18.48 -21.13
CA THR A 685 0.24 -17.29 -20.58
C THR A 685 0.79 -16.97 -19.19
N LEU A 686 0.67 -15.71 -18.77
CA LEU A 686 0.84 -15.34 -17.36
C LEU A 686 -0.14 -16.14 -16.49
N GLU A 687 0.26 -16.39 -15.25
CA GLU A 687 -0.47 -17.15 -14.23
C GLU A 687 -0.92 -18.56 -14.66
N PHE A 688 -0.21 -19.16 -15.65
CA PHE A 688 -0.35 -20.57 -16.00
C PHE A 688 0.05 -21.45 -14.82
N GLN A 689 -0.92 -22.16 -14.24
CA GLN A 689 -0.69 -23.14 -13.20
C GLN A 689 -0.41 -24.52 -13.83
N LYS A 690 0.80 -25.06 -13.62
CA LYS A 690 1.20 -26.33 -14.23
C LYS A 690 0.48 -27.50 -13.56
N VAL A 691 0.08 -28.50 -14.35
CA VAL A 691 -0.34 -29.81 -13.81
C VAL A 691 0.90 -30.51 -13.24
N LEU A 692 0.84 -30.89 -11.96
CA LEU A 692 1.98 -31.51 -11.25
C LEU A 692 2.41 -32.82 -11.93
N GLY A 693 3.71 -33.05 -12.03
CA GLY A 693 4.30 -34.22 -12.69
C GLY A 693 4.21 -34.19 -14.23
N THR A 694 3.91 -33.04 -14.84
CA THR A 694 3.89 -32.86 -16.31
C THR A 694 4.97 -31.87 -16.78
N GLY A 695 5.06 -31.65 -18.09
CA GLY A 695 6.18 -30.96 -18.73
C GLY A 695 7.19 -31.96 -19.33
N GLU A 696 8.17 -31.43 -20.05
CA GLU A 696 9.25 -32.20 -20.68
C GLU A 696 10.58 -31.51 -20.35
N ASP A 697 11.63 -32.27 -20.03
CA ASP A 697 12.96 -31.72 -19.75
C ASP A 697 13.48 -30.96 -20.98
N GLN A 698 13.89 -29.70 -20.79
CA GLN A 698 14.49 -28.87 -21.84
C GLN A 698 16.02 -28.94 -21.83
N TRP A 699 16.63 -29.22 -20.68
CA TRP A 699 18.08 -29.37 -20.56
C TRP A 699 18.58 -30.67 -21.23
N PRO A 700 19.68 -30.65 -22.00
CA PRO A 700 20.25 -31.86 -22.59
C PRO A 700 20.58 -32.93 -21.53
N PRO A 701 20.29 -34.22 -21.80
CA PRO A 701 20.32 -35.30 -20.80
C PRO A 701 21.72 -35.64 -20.25
N GLU A 702 22.79 -35.15 -20.86
CA GLU A 702 24.17 -35.23 -20.40
C GLU A 702 24.45 -34.32 -19.18
N TYR A 703 23.80 -33.16 -19.08
CA TYR A 703 23.97 -32.21 -17.97
C TYR A 703 23.18 -32.67 -16.74
N GLN A 704 23.71 -33.66 -16.03
CA GLN A 704 23.15 -34.19 -14.76
C GLN A 704 23.89 -33.68 -13.52
N VAL A 705 25.16 -33.31 -13.66
CA VAL A 705 26.03 -32.81 -12.59
C VAL A 705 26.92 -31.70 -13.12
N TYR A 706 27.18 -30.69 -12.28
CA TYR A 706 28.08 -29.59 -12.60
C TYR A 706 29.54 -30.08 -12.59
N GLN A 707 30.25 -29.96 -13.73
CA GLN A 707 31.60 -30.52 -13.90
C GLN A 707 32.68 -29.54 -14.41
N TRP A 708 32.31 -28.40 -15.00
CA TRP A 708 33.28 -27.44 -15.53
C TRP A 708 34.35 -27.07 -14.50
N SER A 709 35.61 -27.03 -14.95
CA SER A 709 36.73 -26.72 -14.08
C SER A 709 36.78 -25.23 -13.71
N LYS A 710 37.32 -24.90 -12.53
CA LYS A 710 37.66 -23.50 -12.15
C LYS A 710 38.78 -22.89 -13.03
N ALA A 711 39.30 -23.63 -14.01
CA ALA A 711 40.15 -23.09 -15.07
C ALA A 711 39.31 -22.65 -16.28
N CYS A 712 38.26 -23.42 -16.64
CA CYS A 712 37.26 -23.06 -17.65
C CYS A 712 36.44 -21.83 -17.25
N ALA A 713 35.89 -21.81 -16.02
CA ALA A 713 35.15 -20.65 -15.46
C ALA A 713 36.04 -19.41 -15.18
N LYS A 714 37.31 -19.43 -15.65
CA LYS A 714 38.21 -18.27 -15.64
C LYS A 714 38.51 -17.72 -17.04
N LEU A 715 37.86 -18.27 -18.07
CA LEU A 715 38.01 -17.80 -19.43
C LEU A 715 37.12 -16.57 -19.71
N ASP A 716 35.97 -16.41 -19.04
CA ASP A 716 35.27 -15.12 -19.01
C ASP A 716 35.94 -14.19 -17.97
N ASP A 717 36.58 -13.12 -18.48
CA ASP A 717 37.13 -12.04 -17.66
C ASP A 717 36.05 -11.36 -16.80
N PHE A 718 34.80 -11.27 -17.28
CA PHE A 718 33.69 -10.65 -16.55
C PHE A 718 33.27 -11.49 -15.35
N ALA A 719 33.17 -12.82 -15.49
CA ALA A 719 32.94 -13.71 -14.35
C ALA A 719 34.15 -13.70 -13.39
N SER A 720 35.37 -13.65 -13.95
CA SER A 720 36.61 -13.58 -13.18
C SER A 720 36.78 -12.30 -12.36
N TRP A 721 36.13 -11.19 -12.73
CA TRP A 721 36.15 -9.93 -11.97
C TRP A 721 35.67 -10.09 -10.52
N PHE A 722 34.72 -11.01 -10.29
CA PHE A 722 34.16 -11.33 -8.97
C PHE A 722 35.07 -12.21 -8.09
N LEU A 723 36.14 -12.80 -8.64
CA LEU A 723 37.15 -13.53 -7.84
C LEU A 723 37.99 -12.59 -6.96
N VAL A 724 37.95 -11.28 -7.21
CA VAL A 724 38.62 -10.26 -6.40
C VAL A 724 37.68 -9.84 -5.26
N SER A 725 38.04 -10.18 -4.02
CA SER A 725 37.24 -9.87 -2.82
C SER A 725 36.84 -8.39 -2.72
N ASP A 726 37.72 -7.46 -3.09
CA ASP A 726 37.45 -6.03 -3.00
C ASP A 726 36.45 -5.55 -4.07
N ASN A 727 36.32 -6.27 -5.18
CA ASN A 727 35.33 -6.04 -6.24
C ASN A 727 33.98 -6.64 -5.87
N LEU A 728 33.98 -7.91 -5.44
CA LEU A 728 32.82 -8.67 -5.00
C LEU A 728 32.02 -7.89 -3.93
N ASN A 729 32.70 -7.44 -2.87
CA ASN A 729 32.04 -6.82 -1.72
C ASN A 729 31.55 -5.37 -1.94
N GLN A 730 31.63 -4.84 -3.16
CA GLN A 730 30.94 -3.59 -3.56
C GLN A 730 29.44 -3.77 -3.78
N PHE A 731 28.98 -5.02 -3.92
CA PHE A 731 27.60 -5.37 -4.24
C PHE A 731 27.03 -6.38 -3.23
N ALA A 732 25.78 -6.79 -3.45
CA ALA A 732 25.17 -7.98 -2.88
C ALA A 732 24.83 -8.99 -3.99
N HIS A 733 24.59 -10.25 -3.63
CA HIS A 733 24.55 -11.35 -4.60
C HIS A 733 23.46 -12.37 -4.28
N LEU A 734 22.74 -12.84 -5.29
CA LEU A 734 21.85 -14.01 -5.23
C LEU A 734 21.78 -14.77 -6.56
N SER A 735 21.06 -15.90 -6.58
CA SER A 735 20.82 -16.65 -7.82
C SER A 735 19.72 -16.03 -8.69
N HIS A 736 19.83 -16.20 -10.01
CA HIS A 736 18.76 -15.98 -10.98
C HIS A 736 18.43 -17.23 -11.81
N THR A 737 18.68 -18.44 -11.29
CA THR A 737 18.85 -19.73 -12.03
C THR A 737 20.11 -19.79 -12.90
N PHE A 738 20.47 -20.96 -13.44
CA PHE A 738 21.74 -21.16 -14.15
C PHE A 738 21.69 -20.66 -15.59
N THR A 739 20.66 -21.06 -16.36
CA THR A 739 20.53 -20.73 -17.80
C THR A 739 19.39 -19.75 -18.11
N HIS A 740 18.62 -19.31 -17.11
CA HIS A 740 17.40 -18.50 -17.29
C HIS A 740 16.32 -19.24 -18.12
N LEU A 741 16.07 -20.52 -17.82
CA LEU A 741 14.93 -21.26 -18.37
C LEU A 741 13.59 -20.72 -17.82
N SER A 742 12.56 -20.65 -18.68
CA SER A 742 11.20 -20.29 -18.25
C SER A 742 10.55 -21.42 -17.45
N LEU A 743 10.37 -21.21 -16.14
CA LEU A 743 9.98 -22.27 -15.20
C LEU A 743 8.47 -22.48 -15.10
N ASN A 744 7.64 -21.81 -15.91
CA ASN A 744 6.17 -21.96 -15.85
C ASN A 744 5.69 -23.37 -16.23
N ASN A 745 6.37 -24.05 -17.17
CA ASN A 745 6.04 -25.41 -17.61
C ASN A 745 7.19 -26.42 -17.43
N ALA A 746 8.32 -25.99 -16.86
CA ALA A 746 9.50 -26.83 -16.64
C ALA A 746 9.23 -27.99 -15.66
N THR A 747 10.01 -29.06 -15.77
CA THR A 747 9.94 -30.22 -14.87
C THR A 747 10.63 -29.92 -13.52
N TYR A 748 10.38 -30.76 -12.50
CA TYR A 748 11.17 -30.75 -11.27
C TYR A 748 12.68 -30.89 -11.56
N HIS A 749 13.03 -31.72 -12.55
CA HIS A 749 14.42 -32.09 -12.83
C HIS A 749 15.21 -30.96 -13.50
N ASP A 750 14.60 -30.22 -14.44
CA ASP A 750 15.17 -28.96 -14.95
C ASP A 750 15.35 -27.96 -13.80
N VAL A 751 14.30 -27.68 -13.03
CA VAL A 751 14.33 -26.65 -11.99
C VAL A 751 15.34 -26.99 -10.88
N SER A 752 15.50 -28.27 -10.52
CA SER A 752 16.51 -28.69 -9.56
C SER A 752 17.93 -28.50 -10.09
N ARG A 753 18.15 -28.66 -11.40
CA ARG A 753 19.46 -28.39 -12.02
C ARG A 753 19.74 -26.89 -12.13
N GLU A 754 18.73 -26.10 -12.50
CA GLU A 754 18.80 -24.63 -12.54
C GLU A 754 19.30 -24.01 -11.24
N ILE A 755 18.79 -24.48 -10.10
CA ILE A 755 19.25 -24.00 -8.79
C ILE A 755 20.62 -24.60 -8.47
N LYS A 756 20.79 -25.92 -8.62
CA LYS A 756 21.98 -26.61 -8.14
C LYS A 756 23.25 -26.22 -8.90
N PHE A 757 23.19 -26.13 -10.23
CA PHE A 757 24.33 -25.71 -11.05
C PHE A 757 24.71 -24.25 -10.78
N ASN A 758 23.73 -23.37 -10.51
CA ASN A 758 24.02 -21.99 -10.16
C ASN A 758 24.64 -21.85 -8.77
N GLN A 759 24.21 -22.65 -7.79
CA GLN A 759 24.86 -22.75 -6.48
C GLN A 759 26.30 -23.25 -6.62
N ASP A 760 26.54 -24.32 -7.39
CA ASP A 760 27.87 -24.91 -7.57
C ASP A 760 28.82 -23.99 -8.35
N TRP A 761 28.32 -23.25 -9.34
CA TRP A 761 29.08 -22.19 -10.02
C TRP A 761 29.38 -20.99 -9.11
N MET A 762 28.40 -20.48 -8.35
CA MET A 762 28.65 -19.37 -7.40
C MET A 762 29.67 -19.76 -6.33
N ALA A 763 29.62 -21.00 -5.82
CA ALA A 763 30.62 -21.54 -4.90
C ALA A 763 31.98 -21.77 -5.58
N GLN A 764 31.99 -22.26 -6.82
CA GLN A 764 33.21 -22.36 -7.61
C GLN A 764 33.85 -20.98 -7.79
N MET A 765 33.08 -19.93 -8.07
CA MET A 765 33.59 -18.57 -8.25
C MET A 765 33.75 -17.77 -6.95
N GLY A 766 33.31 -18.32 -5.81
CA GLY A 766 33.42 -17.68 -4.49
C GLY A 766 32.45 -16.51 -4.26
N ILE A 767 31.43 -16.38 -5.11
CA ILE A 767 30.36 -15.38 -4.99
C ILE A 767 29.52 -15.65 -3.73
N ASP A 768 29.38 -16.92 -3.34
CA ASP A 768 28.72 -17.34 -2.11
C ASP A 768 29.47 -16.91 -0.82
N GLN A 769 30.74 -16.52 -0.93
CA GLN A 769 31.56 -15.98 0.16
C GLN A 769 31.44 -14.45 0.32
N ALA A 770 30.59 -13.78 -0.48
CA ALA A 770 30.38 -12.34 -0.36
C ALA A 770 29.75 -11.96 0.99
N THR A 771 30.19 -10.84 1.57
CA THR A 771 29.63 -10.30 2.84
C THR A 771 28.13 -9.98 2.77
N ARG A 772 27.56 -9.91 1.56
CA ARG A 772 26.14 -9.68 1.29
C ARG A 772 25.55 -10.73 0.33
N PHE A 773 25.86 -12.01 0.54
CA PHE A 773 25.21 -13.11 -0.18
C PHE A 773 23.83 -13.45 0.41
N SER A 774 22.84 -13.68 -0.46
CA SER A 774 21.52 -14.23 -0.11
C SER A 774 21.45 -15.69 -0.56
N ALA A 775 21.58 -16.61 0.40
CA ALA A 775 21.72 -18.05 0.14
C ALA A 775 20.38 -18.79 0.01
N HIS A 776 19.30 -18.17 0.51
CA HIS A 776 17.94 -18.73 0.51
C HIS A 776 17.00 -18.02 -0.48
N GLY A 777 17.52 -17.00 -1.15
CA GLY A 777 16.84 -16.10 -2.05
C GLY A 777 17.11 -16.36 -3.52
N LEU A 778 16.07 -16.22 -4.33
CA LEU A 778 16.11 -16.36 -5.78
C LEU A 778 15.31 -15.22 -6.42
N VAL A 779 15.85 -14.61 -7.48
CA VAL A 779 14.98 -13.98 -8.48
C VAL A 779 14.57 -15.07 -9.47
N PRO A 780 13.28 -15.43 -9.60
CA PRO A 780 12.88 -16.42 -10.59
C PRO A 780 13.03 -15.81 -12.00
N PRO A 781 13.55 -16.56 -12.99
CA PRO A 781 13.79 -16.06 -14.35
C PRO A 781 12.48 -15.54 -14.95
N ALA A 782 12.46 -14.28 -15.41
CA ALA A 782 11.26 -13.54 -15.81
C ALA A 782 10.04 -13.65 -14.86
N ILE A 783 10.25 -13.87 -13.55
CA ILE A 783 9.21 -14.15 -12.53
C ILE A 783 8.29 -15.33 -12.95
N THR A 784 8.91 -16.40 -13.47
CA THR A 784 8.26 -17.66 -13.86
C THR A 784 8.36 -18.72 -12.75
N GLY A 785 7.62 -19.83 -12.88
CA GLY A 785 7.58 -20.93 -11.89
C GLY A 785 6.66 -20.70 -10.70
N MET A 786 6.17 -19.46 -10.49
CA MET A 786 5.32 -19.04 -9.37
C MET A 786 3.99 -19.81 -9.20
N HIS A 787 3.56 -20.53 -10.24
CA HIS A 787 2.37 -21.40 -10.25
C HIS A 787 2.69 -22.83 -10.73
N ASN A 788 3.95 -23.22 -10.72
CA ASN A 788 4.42 -24.56 -11.02
C ASN A 788 4.86 -25.24 -9.71
N GLY A 789 4.01 -26.08 -9.14
CA GLY A 789 4.29 -26.71 -7.85
C GLY A 789 5.55 -27.57 -7.86
N ASP A 790 5.87 -28.22 -8.98
CA ASP A 790 7.10 -29.01 -9.15
C ASP A 790 8.35 -28.10 -9.11
N ALA A 791 8.26 -26.88 -9.65
CA ALA A 791 9.35 -25.90 -9.60
C ALA A 791 9.53 -25.33 -8.19
N ILE A 792 8.43 -24.98 -7.51
CA ILE A 792 8.47 -24.50 -6.13
C ILE A 792 9.04 -25.57 -5.20
N GLN A 793 8.65 -26.83 -5.39
CA GLN A 793 9.25 -27.95 -4.65
C GLN A 793 10.76 -28.04 -4.92
N ALA A 794 11.19 -28.03 -6.19
CA ALA A 794 12.60 -28.10 -6.55
C ALA A 794 13.43 -26.93 -6.00
N TRP A 795 12.87 -25.72 -5.90
CA TRP A 795 13.49 -24.59 -5.22
C TRP A 795 13.70 -24.90 -3.73
N MET A 796 12.64 -25.30 -3.03
CA MET A 796 12.67 -25.55 -1.57
C MET A 796 13.54 -26.75 -1.19
N ASP A 797 13.52 -27.82 -1.97
CA ASP A 797 14.37 -29.01 -1.80
C ASP A 797 15.87 -28.70 -2.04
N ASN A 798 16.19 -27.64 -2.79
CA ASN A 798 17.55 -27.09 -2.95
C ASN A 798 17.84 -25.88 -2.02
N GLY A 799 16.98 -25.63 -1.02
CA GLY A 799 17.21 -24.63 0.04
C GLY A 799 16.80 -23.19 -0.29
N ILE A 800 16.17 -22.96 -1.45
CA ILE A 800 15.57 -21.67 -1.82
C ILE A 800 14.15 -21.61 -1.25
N ILE A 801 13.94 -20.75 -0.26
CA ILE A 801 12.65 -20.58 0.45
C ILE A 801 12.06 -19.18 0.26
N TYR A 802 12.84 -18.25 -0.29
CA TYR A 802 12.47 -16.87 -0.54
C TYR A 802 12.59 -16.57 -2.04
N VAL A 803 11.56 -15.93 -2.61
CA VAL A 803 11.57 -15.44 -3.99
C VAL A 803 10.93 -14.06 -4.11
N VAL A 804 11.31 -13.31 -5.14
CA VAL A 804 10.59 -12.09 -5.54
C VAL A 804 9.46 -12.43 -6.51
N GLY A 805 8.30 -11.79 -6.29
CA GLY A 805 7.20 -11.74 -7.25
C GLY A 805 7.32 -10.52 -8.17
N ASP A 806 6.18 -10.07 -8.69
CA ASP A 806 6.04 -8.82 -9.45
C ASP A 806 4.77 -8.08 -9.01
N ASN A 807 4.93 -6.81 -8.64
CA ASN A 807 3.85 -5.95 -8.18
C ASN A 807 2.85 -5.54 -9.28
N THR A 808 3.13 -5.78 -10.57
CA THR A 808 2.12 -5.62 -11.64
C THR A 808 1.10 -6.76 -11.67
N ARG A 809 1.44 -7.92 -11.09
CA ARG A 809 0.64 -9.16 -11.08
C ARG A 809 0.00 -9.34 -9.69
N PRO A 810 -1.29 -8.99 -9.48
CA PRO A 810 -1.89 -8.96 -8.14
C PRO A 810 -1.93 -10.32 -7.45
N VAL A 811 -1.89 -11.43 -8.20
CA VAL A 811 -1.85 -12.80 -7.67
C VAL A 811 -0.52 -13.14 -6.98
N LEU A 812 0.53 -12.34 -7.17
CA LEU A 812 1.84 -12.48 -6.51
C LEU A 812 2.00 -11.56 -5.30
N ARG A 813 0.94 -10.86 -4.85
CA ARG A 813 0.96 -9.97 -3.68
C ARG A 813 0.04 -10.49 -2.58
N ASN A 814 0.34 -10.12 -1.34
CA ASN A 814 -0.57 -10.37 -0.22
C ASN A 814 -1.82 -9.50 -0.34
N SER A 815 -2.99 -10.12 -0.46
CA SER A 815 -4.28 -9.42 -0.63
C SER A 815 -4.78 -8.72 0.63
N ASN A 816 -4.27 -9.08 1.81
CA ASN A 816 -4.79 -8.62 3.10
C ASN A 816 -3.99 -7.43 3.66
N ASN A 817 -2.68 -7.36 3.37
CA ASN A 817 -1.81 -6.28 3.84
C ASN A 817 -0.60 -6.11 2.90
N PRO A 818 -0.37 -4.93 2.29
CA PRO A 818 0.74 -4.71 1.36
C PRO A 818 2.13 -4.72 2.03
N TYR A 819 2.21 -4.76 3.36
CA TYR A 819 3.47 -4.88 4.12
C TYR A 819 3.78 -6.33 4.55
N TRP A 820 3.06 -7.32 4.03
CA TRP A 820 3.31 -8.75 4.26
C TRP A 820 3.73 -9.44 2.95
N PRO A 821 4.52 -10.53 3.01
CA PRO A 821 4.77 -11.35 1.83
C PRO A 821 3.52 -12.16 1.48
N LEU A 822 3.41 -12.63 0.24
CA LEU A 822 2.51 -13.72 -0.08
C LEU A 822 3.20 -15.03 0.31
N ILE A 823 2.47 -15.97 0.91
CA ILE A 823 2.95 -17.35 1.10
C ILE A 823 2.27 -18.21 0.04
N SER A 824 3.04 -19.04 -0.66
CA SER A 824 2.50 -19.94 -1.68
C SER A 824 1.57 -20.98 -1.04
N THR A 825 0.60 -21.47 -1.81
CA THR A 825 -0.34 -22.52 -1.37
C THR A 825 -0.54 -23.57 -2.45
N VAL A 826 -0.84 -24.82 -2.07
CA VAL A 826 -1.17 -25.90 -3.04
C VAL A 826 -2.27 -25.46 -4.01
N ALA A 827 -3.30 -24.77 -3.52
CA ALA A 827 -4.43 -24.32 -4.33
C ALA A 827 -4.04 -23.30 -5.41
N ASN A 828 -3.32 -22.23 -5.04
CA ASN A 828 -3.04 -21.12 -5.95
C ASN A 828 -1.71 -21.28 -6.72
N ASN A 829 -0.77 -22.07 -6.20
CA ASN A 829 0.61 -22.14 -6.71
C ASN A 829 1.05 -23.57 -7.05
N GLY A 830 0.32 -24.59 -6.63
CA GLY A 830 0.69 -26.01 -6.77
C GLY A 830 1.55 -26.56 -5.62
N TYR A 831 2.18 -25.69 -4.80
CA TYR A 831 2.95 -26.07 -3.61
C TYR A 831 2.84 -25.02 -2.51
N ASP A 832 3.06 -25.42 -1.25
CA ASP A 832 2.80 -24.62 -0.05
C ASP A 832 4.09 -24.14 0.64
N GLY A 833 4.06 -22.96 1.25
CA GLY A 833 5.09 -22.49 2.19
C GLY A 833 6.25 -21.67 1.63
N LEU A 834 6.40 -21.53 0.30
CA LEU A 834 7.37 -20.61 -0.29
C LEU A 834 7.00 -19.16 0.05
N THR A 835 7.97 -18.34 0.47
CA THR A 835 7.72 -16.91 0.74
C THR A 835 7.99 -16.09 -0.51
N ILE A 836 6.97 -15.36 -0.95
CA ILE A 836 6.98 -14.51 -2.13
C ILE A 836 6.97 -13.05 -1.65
N ILE A 837 8.13 -12.39 -1.70
CA ILE A 837 8.21 -10.96 -1.41
C ILE A 837 7.78 -10.12 -2.63
N PRO A 838 7.06 -8.99 -2.42
CA PRO A 838 6.68 -8.09 -3.49
C PRO A 838 7.92 -7.38 -4.09
N ARG A 839 7.91 -7.08 -5.40
CA ARG A 839 8.97 -6.31 -6.09
C ARG A 839 8.34 -5.34 -7.10
N PHE A 840 8.80 -4.09 -7.13
CA PHE A 840 8.35 -3.09 -8.11
C PHE A 840 9.08 -3.24 -9.44
N SER A 841 8.31 -3.30 -10.53
CA SER A 841 8.81 -2.94 -11.85
C SER A 841 9.00 -1.43 -12.00
N THR A 842 9.80 -1.02 -12.99
CA THR A 842 10.03 0.39 -13.33
C THR A 842 9.79 0.62 -14.83
N ALA A 843 9.79 1.89 -15.27
CA ALA A 843 9.81 2.24 -16.70
C ALA A 843 11.22 2.20 -17.31
N ILE A 844 12.18 1.55 -16.63
CA ILE A 844 13.49 1.17 -17.14
C ILE A 844 13.39 -0.32 -17.52
N TYR A 845 13.20 -0.61 -18.80
CA TYR A 845 12.88 -1.98 -19.28
C TYR A 845 14.13 -2.85 -19.41
N PHE A 846 13.95 -4.16 -19.22
CA PHE A 846 15.03 -5.17 -19.15
C PHE A 846 15.97 -5.14 -20.36
N ASN A 847 15.36 -5.08 -21.54
CA ASN A 847 15.86 -5.03 -22.91
C ASN A 847 16.34 -3.63 -23.35
N CYS A 848 16.70 -2.73 -22.42
CA CYS A 848 17.17 -1.37 -22.76
C CYS A 848 18.45 -0.95 -22.03
N ASN A 849 19.42 -0.47 -22.82
CA ASN A 849 20.70 0.07 -22.35
C ASN A 849 20.88 1.59 -22.60
N THR A 850 19.88 2.26 -23.17
CA THR A 850 19.93 3.70 -23.48
C THR A 850 18.62 4.43 -23.17
N MET A 851 18.73 5.74 -22.95
CA MET A 851 17.58 6.62 -22.69
C MET A 851 16.55 6.59 -23.82
N ASP A 852 17.02 6.58 -25.08
CA ASP A 852 16.17 6.55 -26.27
C ASP A 852 15.38 5.24 -26.36
N CYS A 853 16.03 4.10 -26.08
CA CYS A 853 15.38 2.79 -26.01
C CYS A 853 14.22 2.78 -25.00
N THR A 854 14.52 3.08 -23.73
CA THR A 854 13.51 2.95 -22.67
C THR A 854 12.40 3.99 -22.78
N THR A 855 12.68 5.16 -23.38
CA THR A 855 11.66 6.16 -23.71
C THR A 855 10.75 5.70 -24.85
N LYS A 856 11.30 5.08 -25.90
CA LYS A 856 10.51 4.53 -27.02
C LYS A 856 9.60 3.40 -26.57
N GLU A 857 10.11 2.46 -25.77
CA GLU A 857 9.30 1.36 -25.25
C GLU A 857 8.20 1.86 -24.31
N TRP A 858 8.48 2.87 -23.47
CA TRP A 858 7.46 3.53 -22.64
C TRP A 858 6.36 4.24 -23.44
N ILE A 859 6.69 4.84 -24.58
CA ILE A 859 5.71 5.47 -25.48
C ILE A 859 4.92 4.41 -26.27
N ALA A 860 5.53 3.27 -26.61
CA ALA A 860 4.91 2.22 -27.41
C ALA A 860 4.03 1.25 -26.61
N THR A 861 4.43 0.89 -25.39
CA THR A 861 3.76 -0.13 -24.55
C THR A 861 2.84 0.47 -23.49
N SER A 862 3.03 1.73 -23.13
CA SER A 862 2.34 2.43 -22.04
C SER A 862 1.78 3.77 -22.51
N ALA A 863 1.08 4.49 -21.63
CA ALA A 863 0.60 5.85 -21.89
C ALA A 863 1.73 6.92 -21.86
N GLY A 864 2.94 6.57 -22.29
CA GLY A 864 4.14 7.39 -22.19
C GLY A 864 4.10 8.64 -23.06
N LYS A 865 4.62 9.76 -22.54
CA LYS A 865 4.60 11.08 -23.21
C LYS A 865 5.80 11.93 -22.81
N GLY A 866 6.46 12.53 -23.80
CA GLY A 866 7.63 13.39 -23.60
C GLY A 866 8.94 12.64 -23.84
N ASP A 867 9.96 12.97 -23.07
CA ASP A 867 11.32 12.45 -23.19
C ASP A 867 11.72 11.58 -21.99
N TYR A 868 13.01 11.24 -21.89
CA TYR A 868 13.55 10.48 -20.78
C TYR A 868 13.40 11.20 -19.43
N PHE A 869 13.46 12.54 -19.40
CA PHE A 869 13.24 13.31 -18.18
C PHE A 869 11.77 13.31 -17.76
N SER A 870 10.83 13.26 -18.72
CA SER A 870 9.40 13.01 -18.46
C SER A 870 9.16 11.61 -17.89
N LEU A 871 9.85 10.58 -18.40
CA LEU A 871 9.81 9.21 -17.89
C LEU A 871 10.35 9.13 -16.46
N LEU A 872 11.48 9.80 -16.18
CA LEU A 872 12.05 9.93 -14.83
C LEU A 872 11.12 10.70 -13.89
N ALA A 873 10.46 11.77 -14.35
CA ALA A 873 9.48 12.51 -13.55
C ALA A 873 8.25 11.67 -13.19
N ALA A 874 7.73 10.86 -14.13
CA ALA A 874 6.65 9.90 -13.87
C ALA A 874 7.11 8.80 -12.89
N SER A 875 8.31 8.27 -13.07
CA SER A 875 8.92 7.29 -12.16
C SER A 875 9.13 7.85 -10.75
N LYS A 876 9.45 9.15 -10.64
CA LYS A 876 9.58 9.87 -9.36
C LYS A 876 8.25 9.98 -8.63
N ALA A 877 7.17 10.28 -9.35
CA ALA A 877 5.84 10.38 -8.77
C ALA A 877 5.35 9.05 -8.13
N SER A 878 5.62 7.91 -8.77
CA SER A 878 5.26 6.59 -8.24
C SER A 878 6.24 6.08 -7.17
N THR A 879 7.54 6.22 -7.38
CA THR A 879 8.57 5.66 -6.49
C THR A 879 8.61 6.37 -5.14
N ILE A 880 8.61 7.70 -5.15
CA ILE A 880 8.69 8.51 -3.92
C ILE A 880 7.41 8.35 -3.09
N ARG A 881 6.25 8.18 -3.74
CA ARG A 881 5.01 7.77 -3.05
C ARG A 881 5.19 6.46 -2.28
N ASN A 882 5.78 5.43 -2.91
CA ASN A 882 5.99 4.12 -2.26
C ASN A 882 7.01 4.20 -1.10
N LEU A 883 8.12 4.93 -1.29
CA LEU A 883 9.14 5.13 -0.25
C LEU A 883 8.60 5.93 0.95
N LEU A 884 7.77 6.95 0.72
CA LEU A 884 7.07 7.68 1.78
C LEU A 884 5.97 6.83 2.44
N ALA A 885 5.31 5.94 1.69
CA ALA A 885 4.44 4.90 2.24
C ALA A 885 5.21 3.81 3.03
N LEU A 886 6.54 3.91 3.15
CA LEU A 886 7.41 2.94 3.82
C LEU A 886 7.33 1.51 3.25
N GLN A 887 6.93 1.38 1.98
CA GLN A 887 7.00 0.13 1.25
C GLN A 887 8.47 -0.24 1.04
N SER A 888 8.82 -1.49 1.37
CA SER A 888 10.20 -2.00 1.41
C SER A 888 10.45 -3.04 0.31
N ASP A 889 9.50 -3.16 -0.61
CA ASP A 889 9.55 -3.95 -1.83
C ASP A 889 10.77 -3.50 -2.68
N PRO A 890 11.70 -4.40 -3.09
CA PRO A 890 12.80 -4.05 -3.98
C PRO A 890 12.33 -3.53 -5.35
N TYR A 891 13.26 -2.96 -6.12
CA TYR A 891 13.04 -2.45 -7.47
C TYR A 891 13.80 -3.29 -8.50
N MET A 892 13.11 -3.66 -9.58
CA MET A 892 13.60 -4.51 -10.66
C MET A 892 14.31 -3.70 -11.76
N PHE A 893 15.55 -4.09 -12.06
CA PHE A 893 16.36 -3.70 -13.21
C PHE A 893 17.11 -4.95 -13.71
N HIS A 894 17.73 -4.86 -14.88
CA HIS A 894 18.47 -5.97 -15.51
C HIS A 894 19.83 -5.47 -16.01
N GLN A 895 20.75 -6.38 -16.31
CA GLN A 895 22.16 -6.07 -16.64
C GLN A 895 22.29 -4.94 -17.68
N ALA A 896 21.52 -4.96 -18.77
CA ALA A 896 21.60 -3.95 -19.83
C ALA A 896 21.36 -2.50 -19.32
N ASN A 897 20.58 -2.33 -18.25
CA ASN A 897 20.29 -1.03 -17.65
C ASN A 897 21.52 -0.36 -17.01
N MET A 898 22.59 -1.12 -16.75
CA MET A 898 23.85 -0.66 -16.18
C MET A 898 24.86 -0.15 -17.23
N HIS A 899 24.49 0.00 -18.50
CA HIS A 899 25.40 0.55 -19.51
C HIS A 899 25.82 2.01 -19.21
N THR A 900 27.12 2.29 -19.22
CA THR A 900 27.75 3.59 -18.97
C THR A 900 28.85 3.96 -19.95
N THR A 901 29.58 2.97 -20.49
CA THR A 901 30.85 3.22 -21.22
C THR A 901 30.67 4.12 -22.44
N THR A 902 29.62 3.92 -23.25
CA THR A 902 29.39 4.68 -24.50
C THR A 902 28.18 5.62 -24.44
N VAL A 903 27.46 5.72 -23.31
CA VAL A 903 26.32 6.64 -23.18
C VAL A 903 26.74 8.11 -23.17
N SER A 904 25.81 8.99 -23.54
CA SER A 904 26.00 10.44 -23.48
C SER A 904 25.94 10.95 -22.04
N SER A 905 26.72 11.99 -21.72
CA SER A 905 26.63 12.66 -20.42
C SER A 905 25.29 13.38 -20.25
N ILE A 906 24.70 13.28 -19.06
CA ILE A 906 23.47 13.96 -18.65
C ILE A 906 23.65 14.68 -17.32
N THR A 907 22.61 15.40 -16.88
CA THR A 907 22.54 16.04 -15.57
C THR A 907 21.27 15.59 -14.86
N ILE A 908 21.40 15.04 -13.66
CA ILE A 908 20.29 14.70 -12.75
C ILE A 908 20.45 15.52 -11.47
N GLY A 909 19.61 16.54 -11.35
CA GLY A 909 19.63 17.49 -10.24
C GLY A 909 21.00 18.16 -10.08
N SER A 910 21.71 17.82 -8.99
CA SER A 910 23.03 18.37 -8.66
C SER A 910 24.22 17.60 -9.25
N GLN A 911 24.01 16.53 -10.02
CA GLN A 911 25.06 15.65 -10.52
C GLN A 911 25.08 15.61 -12.06
N SER A 912 26.27 15.64 -12.66
CA SER A 912 26.47 15.58 -14.12
C SER A 912 27.56 14.58 -14.49
N GLY A 913 27.33 13.80 -15.54
CA GLY A 913 28.28 12.79 -16.03
C GLY A 913 27.62 11.76 -16.94
N LYS A 914 28.38 10.75 -17.36
CA LYS A 914 27.79 9.54 -17.95
C LYS A 914 27.07 8.78 -16.85
N MET A 915 25.79 8.51 -17.04
CA MET A 915 24.94 7.79 -16.09
C MET A 915 24.23 6.66 -16.83
N SER A 916 24.15 5.50 -16.20
CA SER A 916 23.32 4.40 -16.69
C SER A 916 21.85 4.70 -16.44
N LEU A 917 20.96 3.83 -16.92
CA LEU A 917 19.55 3.94 -16.60
C LEU A 917 19.31 3.71 -15.09
N VAL A 918 20.05 2.76 -14.49
CA VAL A 918 20.00 2.50 -13.03
C VAL A 918 20.49 3.71 -12.23
N THR A 919 21.65 4.32 -12.55
CA THR A 919 22.18 5.42 -11.75
C THR A 919 21.38 6.70 -11.91
N SER A 920 20.95 7.04 -13.13
CA SER A 920 20.14 8.25 -13.37
C SER A 920 18.73 8.16 -12.79
N TRP A 921 18.11 6.97 -12.80
CA TRP A 921 16.89 6.69 -12.05
C TRP A 921 17.15 6.84 -10.54
N THR A 922 18.18 6.19 -10.00
CA THR A 922 18.45 6.18 -8.55
C THR A 922 18.79 7.56 -8.01
N GLU A 923 19.60 8.35 -8.73
CA GLU A 923 19.84 9.77 -8.42
C GLU A 923 18.54 10.58 -8.36
N THR A 924 17.62 10.35 -9.32
CA THR A 924 16.33 11.05 -9.36
C THR A 924 15.49 10.76 -8.12
N MET A 925 15.52 9.52 -7.61
CA MET A 925 14.74 9.12 -6.43
C MET A 925 15.39 9.60 -5.13
N ILE A 926 16.70 9.37 -4.98
CA ILE A 926 17.43 9.72 -3.77
C ILE A 926 17.51 11.24 -3.59
N GLN A 927 17.78 12.02 -4.63
CA GLN A 927 17.82 13.48 -4.52
C GLN A 927 16.44 14.07 -4.16
N GLU A 928 15.33 13.43 -4.55
CA GLU A 928 13.98 13.85 -4.14
C GLU A 928 13.65 13.46 -2.70
N MET A 929 13.99 12.24 -2.25
CA MET A 929 13.90 11.87 -0.83
C MET A 929 14.73 12.82 0.06
N MET A 930 15.92 13.20 -0.40
CA MET A 930 16.79 14.20 0.25
C MET A 930 16.28 15.64 0.12
N ARG A 931 15.42 15.97 -0.85
CA ARG A 931 14.77 17.27 -0.97
C ARG A 931 13.62 17.41 0.03
N LEU A 932 12.89 16.31 0.26
CA LEU A 932 11.72 16.26 1.13
C LEU A 932 12.07 15.97 2.61
N THR A 933 13.12 15.19 2.88
CA THR A 933 13.40 14.61 4.20
C THR A 933 14.89 14.64 4.58
N ASN A 934 15.21 14.25 5.82
CA ASN A 934 16.56 13.87 6.26
C ASN A 934 16.70 12.36 6.55
N TRP A 935 15.81 11.53 6.00
CA TRP A 935 15.71 10.12 6.38
C TRP A 935 16.88 9.28 5.80
N PRO A 936 17.50 8.40 6.60
CA PRO A 936 18.47 7.44 6.12
C PRO A 936 17.82 6.43 5.15
N ILE A 937 18.52 6.12 4.06
CA ILE A 937 18.08 5.14 3.05
C ILE A 937 18.99 3.92 3.15
N LYS A 938 18.42 2.71 3.20
CA LYS A 938 19.21 1.46 3.27
C LYS A 938 18.80 0.41 2.25
N SER A 939 19.76 -0.09 1.49
CA SER A 939 19.64 -1.39 0.83
C SER A 939 19.59 -2.51 1.90
N LEU A 940 18.80 -3.53 1.63
CA LEU A 940 18.79 -4.84 2.31
C LEU A 940 18.99 -5.92 1.25
N LYS A 941 19.64 -7.04 1.60
CA LYS A 941 19.79 -8.16 0.67
C LYS A 941 18.52 -8.99 0.66
N HIS A 942 18.25 -9.73 -0.40
CA HIS A 942 16.99 -10.46 -0.60
C HIS A 942 16.52 -11.28 0.62
N ASP A 943 17.41 -12.06 1.25
CA ASP A 943 17.05 -12.82 2.47
C ASP A 943 16.62 -11.92 3.64
N ASP A 944 17.25 -10.75 3.76
CA ASP A 944 16.98 -9.78 4.84
C ASP A 944 15.69 -9.00 4.56
N ILE A 945 15.35 -8.77 3.27
CA ILE A 945 14.04 -8.27 2.84
C ILE A 945 12.96 -9.30 3.19
N ALA A 946 13.17 -10.57 2.85
CA ALA A 946 12.25 -11.66 3.18
C ALA A 946 12.00 -11.75 4.69
N GLN A 947 13.06 -11.70 5.50
CA GLN A 947 12.93 -11.66 6.95
C GLN A 947 12.20 -10.39 7.44
N TYR A 948 12.46 -9.21 6.86
CA TYR A 948 11.76 -7.97 7.23
C TYR A 948 10.24 -8.03 6.97
N PHE A 949 9.83 -8.67 5.86
CA PHE A 949 8.42 -8.92 5.54
C PHE A 949 7.79 -9.98 6.45
N LEU A 950 8.50 -11.08 6.74
CA LEU A 950 8.05 -12.14 7.66
C LEU A 950 7.94 -11.64 9.12
N ASP A 951 8.89 -10.80 9.55
CA ASP A 951 8.86 -10.11 10.85
C ASP A 951 7.64 -9.20 10.95
N ARG A 952 7.32 -8.45 9.89
CA ARG A 952 6.15 -7.55 9.86
C ARG A 952 4.83 -8.34 9.94
N ALA A 953 4.72 -9.46 9.22
CA ALA A 953 3.56 -10.35 9.31
C ALA A 953 3.42 -10.98 10.71
N SER A 954 4.54 -11.44 11.28
CA SER A 954 4.59 -12.02 12.64
C SER A 954 4.19 -11.00 13.71
N LEU A 955 4.75 -9.78 13.65
CA LEU A 955 4.43 -8.68 14.55
C LEU A 955 2.95 -8.29 14.49
N ASP A 956 2.40 -8.10 13.29
CA ASP A 956 0.98 -7.76 13.12
C ASP A 956 0.07 -8.93 13.59
N GLY A 957 0.55 -10.17 13.57
CA GLY A 957 -0.11 -11.35 14.16
C GLY A 957 -0.19 -11.33 15.68
N CYS A 958 0.82 -10.79 16.37
CA CYS A 958 0.87 -10.69 17.84
C CYS A 958 -0.20 -9.75 18.43
N LYS A 959 -0.82 -8.89 17.61
CA LYS A 959 -1.71 -7.79 18.02
C LYS A 959 -1.11 -6.96 19.18
N PRO A 960 0.10 -6.40 18.97
CA PRO A 960 0.81 -5.68 20.02
C PRO A 960 0.11 -4.35 20.29
N LYS A 961 0.16 -3.90 21.55
CA LYS A 961 -0.41 -2.64 22.02
C LYS A 961 0.59 -1.88 22.87
N LEU A 962 0.45 -0.56 22.87
CA LEU A 962 1.20 0.37 23.71
C LEU A 962 0.18 1.20 24.50
N SER A 963 0.44 1.44 25.77
CA SER A 963 -0.17 2.53 26.52
C SER A 963 0.91 3.44 27.09
N TYR A 964 0.60 4.73 27.25
CA TYR A 964 1.52 5.71 27.84
C TYR A 964 0.94 6.27 29.13
N SER A 965 1.81 6.56 30.10
CA SER A 965 1.41 7.11 31.40
C SER A 965 2.00 8.51 31.60
N TRP A 966 1.11 9.46 31.89
CA TRP A 966 1.47 10.81 32.30
C TRP A 966 2.10 10.82 33.70
N ASN A 967 2.93 11.83 33.97
CA ASN A 967 3.32 12.18 35.34
C ASN A 967 2.10 12.63 36.17
N SER A 968 2.27 12.70 37.50
CA SER A 968 1.22 13.09 38.45
C SER A 968 0.72 14.53 38.30
N ASP A 969 1.41 15.37 37.52
CA ASP A 969 1.04 16.73 37.16
C ASP A 969 0.37 16.85 35.77
N GLY A 970 0.30 15.75 35.01
CA GLY A 970 -0.22 15.72 33.64
C GLY A 970 0.69 16.36 32.58
N THR A 971 1.89 16.86 32.93
CA THR A 971 2.69 17.70 32.02
C THR A 971 3.52 16.93 31.00
N SER A 972 3.79 15.65 31.26
CA SER A 972 4.75 14.87 30.48
C SER A 972 4.54 13.36 30.60
N ILE A 973 4.74 12.64 29.49
CA ILE A 973 4.78 11.17 29.43
C ILE A 973 6.13 10.71 29.97
N LYS A 974 6.12 9.87 31.00
CA LYS A 974 7.36 9.35 31.65
C LYS A 974 7.66 7.90 31.29
N SER A 975 6.65 7.10 31.00
CA SER A 975 6.79 5.69 30.71
C SER A 975 5.72 5.21 29.75
N VAL A 976 6.04 4.15 29.01
CA VAL A 976 5.10 3.45 28.12
C VAL A 976 5.15 1.95 28.40
N THR A 977 4.01 1.28 28.31
CA THR A 977 3.90 -0.16 28.57
C THR A 977 3.48 -0.90 27.31
N VAL A 978 4.31 -1.87 26.91
CA VAL A 978 4.08 -2.74 25.74
C VAL A 978 3.40 -4.03 26.19
N THR A 979 2.37 -4.42 25.46
CA THR A 979 1.65 -5.69 25.62
C THR A 979 1.41 -6.34 24.25
N ALA A 980 1.01 -7.61 24.26
CA ALA A 980 0.56 -8.34 23.07
C ALA A 980 -0.39 -9.47 23.48
N ASN A 981 -0.91 -10.23 22.53
CA ASN A 981 -1.62 -11.48 22.84
C ASN A 981 -0.74 -12.38 23.73
N LYS A 982 -1.25 -12.74 24.91
CA LYS A 982 -0.53 -13.49 25.97
C LYS A 982 0.78 -12.85 26.46
N ASN A 983 1.04 -11.58 26.13
CA ASN A 983 2.33 -10.89 26.30
C ASN A 983 3.52 -11.69 25.76
N THR A 984 3.37 -12.25 24.57
CA THR A 984 4.41 -12.97 23.83
C THR A 984 4.37 -12.59 22.36
N CYS A 985 5.54 -12.44 21.74
CA CYS A 985 5.69 -12.30 20.29
C CYS A 985 7.02 -12.95 19.89
N PRO A 986 7.12 -13.70 18.77
CA PRO A 986 8.38 -14.32 18.35
C PRO A 986 9.40 -13.29 17.83
N VAL A 987 8.95 -12.08 17.51
CA VAL A 987 9.78 -10.96 17.05
C VAL A 987 9.69 -9.78 18.03
N PRO A 988 10.75 -8.97 18.20
CA PRO A 988 10.71 -7.79 19.06
C PRO A 988 9.71 -6.73 18.55
N ILE A 989 8.96 -6.13 19.46
CA ILE A 989 7.98 -5.08 19.16
C ILE A 989 8.70 -3.73 19.09
N PRO A 990 8.65 -2.99 17.97
CA PRO A 990 9.26 -1.67 17.88
C PRO A 990 8.39 -0.62 18.58
N VAL A 991 9.04 0.23 19.40
CA VAL A 991 8.46 1.44 19.98
C VAL A 991 9.37 2.61 19.64
N THR A 992 8.91 3.53 18.79
CA THR A 992 9.64 4.77 18.53
C THR A 992 9.46 5.74 19.69
N ILE A 993 10.55 6.39 20.11
CA ILE A 993 10.58 7.46 21.10
C ILE A 993 11.27 8.70 20.51
N PRO A 994 10.92 9.94 20.92
CA PRO A 994 11.34 11.13 20.19
C PRO A 994 12.83 11.48 20.38
N LEU A 995 13.43 11.11 21.53
CA LEU A 995 14.85 11.26 21.80
C LEU A 995 15.31 10.33 22.94
N GLY A 996 16.62 10.20 23.10
CA GLY A 996 17.25 9.51 24.24
C GLY A 996 17.16 7.99 24.17
N ALA A 997 17.13 7.35 25.33
CA ALA A 997 17.01 5.91 25.51
C ALA A 997 15.86 5.56 26.46
N ALA A 998 15.47 4.28 26.49
CA ALA A 998 14.55 3.74 27.49
C ALA A 998 15.21 2.61 28.31
N THR A 999 14.72 2.42 29.54
CA THR A 999 15.06 1.26 30.38
C THR A 999 13.83 0.38 30.57
N ALA A 1000 13.97 -0.92 30.37
CA ALA A 1000 12.86 -1.88 30.46
C ALA A 1000 12.71 -2.48 31.87
N SER A 1001 11.46 -2.74 32.26
CA SER A 1001 11.07 -3.60 33.37
C SER A 1001 10.04 -4.62 32.88
N GLY A 1002 10.14 -5.88 33.33
CA GLY A 1002 9.28 -6.99 32.88
C GLY A 1002 9.70 -7.70 31.60
N GLY A 1003 10.85 -7.34 31.01
CA GLY A 1003 11.42 -7.91 29.79
C GLY A 1003 12.72 -7.21 29.39
N SER A 1004 13.11 -7.26 28.12
CA SER A 1004 14.33 -6.61 27.60
C SER A 1004 14.04 -5.62 26.46
N VAL A 1005 15.00 -4.73 26.21
CA VAL A 1005 14.93 -3.72 25.15
C VAL A 1005 16.31 -3.51 24.52
N THR A 1006 16.33 -3.36 23.19
CA THR A 1006 17.54 -2.96 22.43
C THR A 1006 17.24 -1.67 21.66
N ALA A 1007 18.08 -0.66 21.81
CA ALA A 1007 17.94 0.61 21.10
C ALA A 1007 18.58 0.54 19.69
N ASP A 1008 17.86 1.05 18.70
CA ASP A 1008 18.27 1.22 17.31
C ASP A 1008 18.19 2.71 16.97
N VAL A 1009 19.35 3.30 16.66
CA VAL A 1009 19.55 4.73 16.50
C VAL A 1009 20.29 4.96 15.19
N LEU A 1010 19.65 5.64 14.24
CA LEU A 1010 20.16 5.75 12.88
C LEU A 1010 20.16 7.19 12.37
N GLY A 1011 21.34 7.81 12.36
CA GLY A 1011 21.51 9.16 11.81
C GLY A 1011 20.73 10.22 12.58
N SER A 1012 19.69 10.76 11.95
CA SER A 1012 18.77 11.74 12.56
C SER A 1012 17.42 11.16 12.98
N GLU A 1013 17.20 9.86 12.80
CA GLU A 1013 15.90 9.23 13.10
C GLU A 1013 15.61 9.15 14.61
N PRO A 1014 14.33 9.28 15.01
CA PRO A 1014 13.92 9.07 16.40
C PRO A 1014 14.25 7.62 16.82
N PRO A 1015 14.89 7.40 17.99
CA PRO A 1015 15.30 6.07 18.45
C PRO A 1015 14.16 5.04 18.47
N ILE A 1016 14.39 3.88 17.85
CA ILE A 1016 13.49 2.73 17.91
C ILE A 1016 13.94 1.83 19.06
N GLN A 1017 13.04 1.57 19.99
CA GLN A 1017 13.24 0.63 21.10
C GLN A 1017 12.63 -0.71 20.71
N TRP A 1018 13.46 -1.72 20.47
CA TRP A 1018 13.02 -3.07 20.13
C TRP A 1018 12.78 -3.88 21.40
N VAL A 1019 11.50 -4.09 21.74
CA VAL A 1019 11.05 -4.65 23.02
C VAL A 1019 10.75 -6.13 22.90
N THR A 1020 11.38 -6.97 23.73
CA THR A 1020 11.11 -8.41 23.79
C THR A 1020 10.21 -8.72 24.98
N LEU A 1021 9.01 -9.26 24.73
CA LEU A 1021 8.07 -9.68 25.77
C LEU A 1021 8.36 -11.12 26.24
N ALA A 1022 8.21 -11.38 27.54
CA ALA A 1022 8.56 -12.65 28.18
C ALA A 1022 7.37 -13.32 28.93
N GLY A 1023 6.13 -13.12 28.45
CA GLY A 1023 4.90 -13.54 29.13
C GLY A 1023 4.32 -12.50 30.09
N SER A 1024 5.07 -11.43 30.36
CA SER A 1024 4.64 -10.23 31.10
C SER A 1024 4.64 -8.98 30.21
N PRO A 1025 3.81 -7.96 30.51
CA PRO A 1025 3.95 -6.62 29.94
C PRO A 1025 5.35 -6.06 30.20
N VAL A 1026 5.86 -5.24 29.28
CA VAL A 1026 7.15 -4.57 29.44
C VAL A 1026 6.94 -3.07 29.53
N THR A 1027 7.29 -2.48 30.68
CA THR A 1027 7.26 -1.03 30.86
C THR A 1027 8.63 -0.44 30.55
N LEU A 1028 8.66 0.45 29.57
CA LEU A 1028 9.79 1.31 29.23
C LEU A 1028 9.71 2.60 30.05
N SER A 1029 10.71 2.88 30.87
CA SER A 1029 10.92 4.20 31.49
C SER A 1029 11.78 5.05 30.57
N LEU A 1030 11.29 6.23 30.18
CA LEU A 1030 11.99 7.14 29.25
C LEU A 1030 13.06 7.94 29.98
N SER A 1031 14.28 8.00 29.44
CA SER A 1031 15.36 8.85 29.98
C SER A 1031 15.04 10.36 29.87
N SER A 1032 14.21 10.72 28.90
CA SER A 1032 13.73 12.07 28.64
C SER A 1032 12.20 12.04 28.60
N PRO A 1033 11.49 12.51 29.64
CA PRO A 1033 10.03 12.62 29.62
C PRO A 1033 9.56 13.52 28.47
N VAL A 1034 8.48 13.12 27.80
CA VAL A 1034 7.97 13.80 26.60
C VAL A 1034 6.85 14.76 27.00
N PRO A 1035 6.96 16.08 26.75
CA PRO A 1035 5.93 17.04 27.13
C PRO A 1035 4.56 16.76 26.49
N ALA A 1036 3.51 17.31 27.10
CA ALA A 1036 2.19 17.47 26.49
C ALA A 1036 2.25 18.36 25.23
#